data_AF-A0A2I0SAT6-F1
#
_entry.id   AF-A0A2I0SAT6-F1
#
_cell.length_a   1.000
_cell.length_b   1.000
_cell.length_c   1.000
_cell.angle_alpha   90.00
_cell.angle_beta   90.00
_cell.angle_gamma   90.00
#
_symmetry.space_group_name_H-M   'P 1'
#
loop_
_entity.id
_entity.type
_entity.pdbx_description
1 polymer ?
#
loop_
_entity_poly.entity_id
_entity_poly.type
_entity_poly.pdbx_seq_one_letter_code
_entity_poly.pdbx_strand_id
1 'polypeptide(L)'
;EQTPDVLRTPGLAGTEPWLLSAKSADALREQARRLAALVRDDTTASPAEIGHALATTRSCFEHRAAVVATTREEFLTGLAALADDTTAAGVVRGRARQGKVAFVFPGQGSQWHGMAAELLETSPVFAQRMTECAQALAPHTDWDLLEVVRGTDSGWLTRVDMVQPALFAVMVSLAQLWHSHGVRPAAVIGHSQGEIAAACVAGALSLKDAAKVVALRSRALIALAGKGGMLSVALSADDLAPLLRRWQGSLWLAAVNGPQASVVSGDPAALSELETHCRAQKVRTRTIPVDYASHSAHVEEIRERLLAELADVTPRRARITFCSTVTGAPLDTTGLDADYWYRNLRGTVLLETATRTLLEQGYRTFIEASPHPGLTIALQDTIAEAAADAVALETLRRQDGGPHRFLTSLAQAHAHGVQVEWDYAGAPRTALPTYAFQRERHWLDAPAPAAADAGSLGVGPLGHPLLKAALPAATGGELVLTGRLSARAQPWLPDHQVAARPVVPGTAVVEMALAAGAQAGCDTVDELTLRRPLVLPEDGGLQLQLRITGPEPDLTRRAELYARPDDAPAWTHHASAVLAPSPPAPDDGPGPLAAWPPPGAQPVDTTGFYDALAERGYHYGPAFRALRGAWRSGEELFAEVALDAAHRTDAASYLLHPALLDAALHVIAVHDTTRLRLPFSWNGVRLRATAATSLRVRITPRTADSYAVELADTQGTVGSVEDLTLRTVDPRQLEAGHAGHALLRLDWTPLALPAAPAAPQTLAVLGPRPLLAHTPHYPDLAAVPQDVTTVVADLTEPLPGPRPTAHRALALLQAWLADERFGDARLVLLVGPAEDPAHAPVWG
;
A
#
# COMPACT_ATOMS: atom_id res chain seq x y z
N GLU A 1 16.86 -19.75 50.70
CA GLU A 1 18.28 -19.37 50.59
C GLU A 1 18.55 -18.79 49.23
N GLN A 2 19.35 -17.73 49.19
CA GLN A 2 19.64 -16.92 48.00
C GLN A 2 20.41 -17.73 46.96
N THR A 3 19.82 -17.92 45.78
CA THR A 3 20.48 -18.48 44.61
C THR A 3 21.57 -17.51 44.14
N PRO A 4 22.83 -17.96 43.95
CA PRO A 4 23.88 -17.10 43.42
C PRO A 4 23.58 -16.72 41.96
N ASP A 5 23.84 -15.47 41.60
CA ASP A 5 23.86 -14.95 40.23
C ASP A 5 24.75 -15.85 39.36
N VAL A 6 24.14 -16.67 38.51
CA VAL A 6 24.84 -17.42 37.47
C VAL A 6 25.13 -16.44 36.34
N LEU A 7 26.43 -16.26 36.06
CA LEU A 7 26.99 -15.49 34.96
C LEU A 7 26.16 -15.64 33.68
N ARG A 8 25.50 -14.54 33.27
CA ARG A 8 24.81 -14.41 31.99
C ARG A 8 25.84 -14.21 30.88
N THR A 9 26.28 -15.30 30.27
CA THR A 9 26.97 -15.24 28.98
C THR A 9 26.55 -16.44 28.13
N PRO A 10 25.58 -16.29 27.22
CA PRO A 10 25.31 -17.28 26.17
C PRO A 10 26.53 -17.41 25.23
N GLY A 11 27.48 -18.26 25.62
CA GLY A 11 28.67 -18.53 24.82
C GLY A 11 28.38 -19.50 23.69
N LEU A 12 27.91 -19.00 22.55
CA LEU A 12 28.12 -19.63 21.25
C LEU A 12 28.86 -18.58 20.43
N ALA A 13 30.19 -18.61 20.46
CA ALA A 13 30.99 -17.56 19.86
C ALA A 13 30.67 -17.37 18.36
N GLY A 14 30.17 -16.19 17.97
CA GLY A 14 30.60 -15.55 16.72
C GLY A 14 29.62 -15.40 15.55
N THR A 15 28.37 -15.86 15.57
CA THR A 15 27.35 -15.38 14.58
C THR A 15 25.92 -15.81 14.97
N GLU A 16 25.16 -14.87 15.52
CA GLU A 16 23.72 -15.05 15.78
C GLU A 16 22.90 -14.82 14.50
N PRO A 17 21.70 -15.43 14.37
CA PRO A 17 20.93 -15.39 13.13
C PRO A 17 20.36 -14.01 12.80
N TRP A 18 20.04 -13.80 11.53
CA TRP A 18 19.22 -12.67 11.09
C TRP A 18 17.75 -13.06 11.15
N LEU A 19 17.01 -12.45 12.08
CA LEU A 19 15.60 -12.74 12.33
C LEU A 19 14.70 -11.82 11.49
N LEU A 20 13.72 -12.39 10.80
CA LEU A 20 12.72 -11.66 10.04
C LEU A 20 11.32 -12.08 10.47
N SER A 21 10.40 -11.12 10.54
CA SER A 21 8.98 -11.46 10.73
C SER A 21 8.05 -10.48 10.00
N ALA A 22 6.87 -10.98 9.61
CA ALA A 22 5.84 -10.18 8.98
C ALA A 22 4.41 -10.69 9.25
N LYS A 23 3.41 -9.87 8.92
CA LYS A 23 1.98 -10.21 9.04
C LYS A 23 1.47 -11.10 7.90
N SER A 24 2.24 -11.30 6.84
CA SER A 24 1.91 -12.21 5.74
C SER A 24 3.19 -12.81 5.16
N ALA A 25 3.07 -13.94 4.45
CA ALA A 25 4.18 -14.55 3.72
C ALA A 25 4.77 -13.57 2.69
N ASP A 26 3.91 -12.86 1.95
CA ASP A 26 4.33 -11.89 0.93
C ASP A 26 5.14 -10.73 1.53
N ALA A 27 4.69 -10.21 2.68
CA ALA A 27 5.41 -9.17 3.41
C ALA A 27 6.76 -9.68 3.94
N LEU A 28 6.86 -10.94 4.33
CA LEU A 28 8.12 -11.54 4.77
C LEU A 28 9.12 -11.63 3.61
N ARG A 29 8.67 -12.08 2.42
CA ARG A 29 9.51 -12.14 1.22
C ARG A 29 10.00 -10.75 0.81
N GLU A 30 9.10 -9.77 0.82
CA GLU A 30 9.46 -8.38 0.50
C GLU A 30 10.38 -7.75 1.57
N GLN A 31 10.21 -8.09 2.84
CA GLN A 31 11.12 -7.67 3.89
C GLN A 31 12.53 -8.25 3.69
N ALA A 32 12.63 -9.50 3.23
CA ALA A 32 13.92 -10.12 2.88
C ALA A 32 14.59 -9.41 1.70
N ARG A 33 13.83 -9.03 0.65
CA ARG A 33 14.37 -8.23 -0.49
C ARG A 33 14.94 -6.90 -0.06
N ARG A 34 14.20 -6.16 0.78
CA ARG A 34 14.63 -4.85 1.29
C ARG A 34 15.88 -4.96 2.15
N LEU A 35 15.96 -5.98 3.00
CA LEU A 35 17.15 -6.23 3.80
C LEU A 35 18.34 -6.60 2.92
N ALA A 36 18.14 -7.45 1.91
CA ALA A 36 19.19 -7.82 0.98
C ALA A 36 19.73 -6.61 0.19
N ALA A 37 18.85 -5.70 -0.24
CA ALA A 37 19.26 -4.46 -0.89
C ALA A 37 20.14 -3.59 0.04
N LEU A 38 19.71 -3.35 1.28
CA LEU A 38 20.50 -2.61 2.27
C LEU A 38 21.88 -3.24 2.48
N VAL A 39 21.95 -4.57 2.65
CA VAL A 39 23.20 -5.29 2.94
C VAL A 39 24.20 -5.23 1.78
N ARG A 40 23.70 -5.12 0.53
CA ARG A 40 24.52 -4.93 -0.66
C ARG A 40 25.02 -3.49 -0.80
N ASP A 41 24.16 -2.52 -0.51
CA ASP A 41 24.47 -1.10 -0.69
C ASP A 41 25.32 -0.53 0.46
N ASP A 42 25.13 -1.04 1.69
CA ASP A 42 25.85 -0.63 2.90
C ASP A 42 26.68 -1.79 3.49
N THR A 43 28.00 -1.68 3.32
CA THR A 43 28.97 -2.63 3.84
C THR A 43 29.56 -2.23 5.19
N THR A 44 29.17 -1.08 5.74
CA THR A 44 29.76 -0.53 6.97
C THR A 44 29.27 -1.23 8.24
N ALA A 45 27.99 -1.59 8.30
CA ALA A 45 27.42 -2.33 9.43
C ALA A 45 27.77 -3.81 9.35
N SER A 46 28.42 -4.36 10.37
CA SER A 46 28.76 -5.78 10.49
C SER A 46 27.52 -6.70 10.56
N PRO A 47 27.63 -7.98 10.19
CA PRO A 47 26.51 -8.92 10.30
C PRO A 47 25.94 -9.04 11.72
N ALA A 48 26.78 -8.92 12.76
CA ALA A 48 26.36 -8.93 14.15
C ALA A 48 25.48 -7.72 14.51
N GLU A 49 25.83 -6.52 14.03
CA GLU A 49 25.04 -5.29 14.25
C GLU A 49 23.67 -5.37 13.57
N ILE A 50 23.62 -5.93 12.35
CA ILE A 50 22.37 -6.16 11.62
C ILE A 50 21.49 -7.15 12.38
N GLY A 51 22.06 -8.29 12.80
CA GLY A 51 21.35 -9.29 13.60
C GLY A 51 20.82 -8.71 14.91
N HIS A 52 21.65 -7.95 15.63
CA HIS A 52 21.25 -7.28 16.87
C HIS A 52 20.09 -6.31 16.65
N ALA A 53 20.16 -5.49 15.60
CA ALA A 53 19.10 -4.56 15.26
C ALA A 53 17.80 -5.28 14.87
N LEU A 54 17.88 -6.41 14.15
CA LEU A 54 16.71 -7.22 13.80
C LEU A 54 16.04 -7.80 15.06
N ALA A 55 16.82 -8.32 16.00
CA ALA A 55 16.30 -8.94 17.21
C ALA A 55 15.72 -7.94 18.23
N THR A 56 16.29 -6.73 18.32
CA THR A 56 15.96 -5.78 19.41
C THR A 56 15.06 -4.62 18.99
N THR A 57 14.97 -4.31 17.69
CA THR A 57 14.27 -3.11 17.20
C THR A 57 13.01 -3.41 16.38
N ARG A 58 12.78 -4.67 16.05
CA ARG A 58 11.65 -5.10 15.22
C ARG A 58 10.58 -5.78 16.06
N SER A 59 9.32 -5.49 15.73
CA SER A 59 8.19 -6.26 16.23
C SER A 59 8.28 -7.70 15.70
N CYS A 60 7.90 -8.67 16.53
CA CYS A 60 7.83 -10.08 16.15
C CYS A 60 6.40 -10.47 15.74
N PHE A 61 6.19 -10.68 14.44
CA PHE A 61 4.90 -11.13 13.88
C PHE A 61 4.82 -12.66 13.71
N GLU A 62 3.72 -13.14 13.13
CA GLU A 62 3.40 -14.57 13.03
C GLU A 62 4.18 -15.31 11.93
N HIS A 63 4.39 -14.70 10.76
CA HIS A 63 5.22 -15.29 9.72
C HIS A 63 6.66 -14.97 10.04
N ARG A 64 7.47 -15.98 10.36
CA ARG A 64 8.85 -15.80 10.81
C ARG A 64 9.81 -16.55 9.91
N ALA A 65 10.97 -15.95 9.74
CA ALA A 65 12.12 -16.60 9.13
C ALA A 65 13.39 -16.21 9.88
N ALA A 66 14.42 -17.04 9.70
CA ALA A 66 15.75 -16.73 10.17
C ALA A 66 16.76 -17.20 9.12
N VAL A 67 17.85 -16.45 8.98
CA VAL A 67 19.03 -16.87 8.24
C VAL A 67 20.14 -17.11 9.25
N VAL A 68 20.66 -18.33 9.30
CA VAL A 68 21.80 -18.75 10.10
C VAL A 68 22.98 -18.89 9.15
N ALA A 69 23.99 -18.07 9.34
CA ALA A 69 25.13 -17.96 8.44
C ALA A 69 26.32 -17.35 9.20
N THR A 70 27.52 -17.54 8.66
CA THR A 70 28.76 -17.02 9.23
C THR A 70 29.32 -15.84 8.41
N THR A 71 29.03 -15.80 7.11
CA THR A 71 29.52 -14.76 6.20
C THR A 71 28.40 -13.90 5.63
N ARG A 72 28.72 -12.67 5.24
CA ARG A 72 27.77 -11.76 4.59
C ARG A 72 27.19 -12.35 3.30
N GLU A 73 27.99 -13.08 2.51
CA GLU A 73 27.52 -13.74 1.28
C GLU A 73 26.51 -14.86 1.56
N GLU A 74 26.75 -15.66 2.60
CA GLU A 74 25.79 -16.67 3.05
C GLU A 74 24.49 -16.03 3.51
N PHE A 75 24.55 -14.92 4.26
CA PHE A 75 23.37 -14.17 4.66
C PHE A 75 22.60 -13.63 3.44
N LEU A 76 23.29 -13.04 2.46
CA LEU A 76 22.68 -12.55 1.21
C LEU A 76 22.03 -13.69 0.42
N THR A 77 22.67 -14.86 0.35
CA THR A 77 22.13 -16.06 -0.28
C THR A 77 20.86 -16.53 0.43
N GLY A 78 20.86 -16.55 1.75
CA GLY A 78 19.68 -16.90 2.54
C GLY A 78 18.53 -15.91 2.39
N LEU A 79 18.83 -14.61 2.33
CA LEU A 79 17.81 -13.57 2.07
C LEU A 79 17.23 -13.65 0.66
N ALA A 80 18.05 -13.98 -0.35
CA ALA A 80 17.58 -14.22 -1.70
C ALA A 80 16.64 -15.44 -1.75
N ALA A 81 17.02 -16.54 -1.09
CA ALA A 81 16.15 -17.70 -0.97
C ALA A 81 14.81 -17.37 -0.28
N LEU A 82 14.83 -16.57 0.79
CA LEU A 82 13.62 -16.05 1.44
C LEU A 82 12.77 -15.20 0.50
N ALA A 83 13.38 -14.30 -0.26
CA ALA A 83 12.69 -13.43 -1.21
C ALA A 83 12.02 -14.19 -2.35
N ASP A 84 12.67 -15.26 -2.83
CA ASP A 84 12.23 -16.06 -3.99
C ASP A 84 11.36 -17.26 -3.60
N ASP A 85 11.09 -17.41 -2.30
CA ASP A 85 10.31 -18.53 -1.75
C ASP A 85 10.95 -19.91 -1.98
N THR A 86 12.28 -19.99 -2.03
CA THR A 86 13.04 -21.23 -2.27
C THR A 86 13.73 -21.77 -1.01
N THR A 87 14.07 -23.06 -1.01
CA THR A 87 14.82 -23.71 0.08
C THR A 87 16.31 -23.44 -0.06
N ALA A 88 16.98 -23.08 1.04
CA ALA A 88 18.43 -22.96 1.09
C ALA A 88 18.97 -23.41 2.45
N ALA A 89 20.25 -23.80 2.49
CA ALA A 89 20.94 -24.12 3.73
C ALA A 89 20.97 -22.88 4.65
N GLY A 90 20.83 -23.09 5.96
CA GLY A 90 20.80 -22.01 6.94
C GLY A 90 19.52 -21.17 6.94
N VAL A 91 18.56 -21.41 6.03
CA VAL A 91 17.29 -20.70 6.00
C VAL A 91 16.21 -21.48 6.77
N VAL A 92 15.67 -20.84 7.79
CA VAL A 92 14.57 -21.35 8.60
C VAL A 92 13.32 -20.52 8.33
N ARG A 93 12.18 -21.20 8.22
CA ARG A 93 10.86 -20.56 8.08
C ARG A 93 9.86 -21.25 8.99
N GLY A 94 8.93 -20.48 9.51
CA GLY A 94 7.87 -21.01 10.36
C GLY A 94 6.74 -20.02 10.51
N ARG A 95 5.65 -20.53 11.07
CA ARG A 95 4.56 -19.71 11.58
C ARG A 95 4.53 -19.86 13.09
N ALA A 96 4.63 -18.72 13.77
CA ALA A 96 4.54 -18.63 15.20
C ALA A 96 3.14 -19.07 15.64
N ARG A 97 3.10 -20.00 16.59
CA ARG A 97 1.88 -20.49 17.21
C ARG A 97 1.91 -20.23 18.70
N GLN A 98 0.74 -20.02 19.29
CA GLN A 98 0.63 -19.96 20.75
C GLN A 98 0.57 -21.37 21.32
N GLY A 99 1.32 -21.63 22.38
CA GLY A 99 1.25 -22.91 23.08
C GLY A 99 2.42 -23.14 24.01
N LYS A 100 2.32 -24.21 24.80
CA LYS A 100 3.36 -24.61 25.74
C LYS A 100 4.44 -25.44 25.02
N VAL A 101 5.67 -25.36 25.52
CA VAL A 101 6.82 -26.14 25.06
C VAL A 101 6.98 -27.39 25.92
N ALA A 102 7.17 -28.53 25.28
CA ALA A 102 7.56 -29.79 25.92
C ALA A 102 8.96 -30.20 25.47
N PHE A 103 9.81 -30.61 26.40
CA PHE A 103 11.09 -31.25 26.06
C PHE A 103 10.92 -32.76 25.99
N VAL A 104 11.47 -33.35 24.93
CA VAL A 104 11.41 -34.78 24.64
C VAL A 104 12.82 -35.36 24.75
N PHE A 105 12.95 -36.45 25.49
CA PHE A 105 14.22 -37.13 25.74
C PHE A 105 14.17 -38.54 25.15
N PRO A 106 14.87 -38.84 24.05
CA PRO A 106 14.85 -40.16 23.45
C PRO A 106 15.55 -41.22 24.31
N GLY A 107 15.25 -42.48 24.00
CA GLY A 107 15.94 -43.63 24.55
C GLY A 107 17.30 -43.87 23.89
N GLN A 108 17.78 -45.12 23.95
CA GLN A 108 18.99 -45.55 23.24
C GLN A 108 18.77 -45.54 21.72
N GLY A 109 19.77 -45.13 20.96
CA GLY A 109 19.79 -45.15 19.48
C GLY A 109 20.23 -43.83 18.83
N SER A 110 20.21 -42.73 19.57
CA SER A 110 20.65 -41.41 19.10
C SER A 110 22.16 -41.19 19.24
N GLN A 111 22.90 -42.10 19.89
CA GLN A 111 24.33 -41.98 20.10
C GLN A 111 25.12 -42.09 18.80
N TRP A 112 26.20 -41.33 18.70
CA TRP A 112 27.18 -41.41 17.62
C TRP A 112 28.53 -40.88 18.09
N HIS A 113 29.58 -41.24 17.36
CA HIS A 113 30.95 -40.84 17.66
C HIS A 113 31.16 -39.32 17.51
N GLY A 114 31.68 -38.64 18.53
CA GLY A 114 31.86 -37.18 18.51
C GLY A 114 30.60 -36.36 18.80
N MET A 115 29.52 -37.01 19.29
CA MET A 115 28.28 -36.30 19.61
C MET A 115 28.51 -35.16 20.62
N ALA A 116 28.10 -33.94 20.25
CA ALA A 116 28.23 -32.73 21.07
C ALA A 116 29.68 -32.38 21.53
N ALA A 117 30.71 -32.98 20.93
CA ALA A 117 32.10 -32.68 21.27
C ALA A 117 32.46 -31.22 20.98
N GLU A 118 32.02 -30.67 19.85
CA GLU A 118 32.21 -29.25 19.53
C GLU A 118 31.52 -28.32 20.53
N LEU A 119 30.36 -28.69 21.06
CA LEU A 119 29.67 -27.90 22.10
C LEU A 119 30.40 -27.93 23.45
N LEU A 120 31.11 -29.02 23.77
CA LEU A 120 31.99 -29.06 24.95
C LEU A 120 33.12 -28.02 24.86
N GLU A 121 33.56 -27.68 23.66
CA GLU A 121 34.65 -26.74 23.43
C GLU A 121 34.14 -25.30 23.28
N THR A 122 33.00 -25.14 22.61
CA THR A 122 32.49 -23.83 22.17
C THR A 122 31.45 -23.23 23.11
N SER A 123 30.80 -24.04 23.95
CA SER A 123 29.74 -23.58 24.87
C SER A 123 30.10 -23.79 26.35
N PRO A 124 30.43 -22.72 27.10
CA PRO A 124 30.75 -22.82 28.53
C PRO A 124 29.61 -23.42 29.36
N VAL A 125 28.36 -23.08 29.04
CA VAL A 125 27.17 -23.60 29.76
C VAL A 125 27.03 -25.10 29.54
N PHE A 126 27.19 -25.57 28.31
CA PHE A 126 27.14 -26.99 27.99
C PHE A 126 28.31 -27.75 28.65
N ALA A 127 29.53 -27.22 28.54
CA ALA A 127 30.73 -27.80 29.12
C ALA A 127 30.63 -27.96 30.64
N GLN A 128 30.16 -26.91 31.33
CA GLN A 128 29.94 -26.94 32.78
C GLN A 128 28.95 -28.04 33.14
N ARG A 129 27.80 -28.12 32.46
CA ARG A 129 26.78 -29.12 32.78
C ARG A 129 27.24 -30.55 32.48
N MET A 130 28.04 -30.75 31.44
CA MET A 130 28.67 -32.03 31.13
C MET A 130 29.67 -32.43 32.22
N THR A 131 30.45 -31.49 32.75
CA THR A 131 31.38 -31.76 33.86
C THR A 131 30.64 -32.13 35.14
N GLU A 132 29.53 -31.45 35.47
CA GLU A 132 28.67 -31.82 36.60
C GLU A 132 28.11 -33.24 36.42
N CYS A 133 27.68 -33.60 35.20
CA CYS A 133 27.23 -34.96 34.89
C CYS A 133 28.35 -35.99 35.07
N ALA A 134 29.57 -35.68 34.59
CA ALA A 134 30.74 -36.54 34.74
C ALA A 134 31.05 -36.81 36.23
N GLN A 135 31.06 -35.76 37.05
CA GLN A 135 31.29 -35.88 38.50
C GLN A 135 30.21 -36.71 39.20
N ALA A 136 28.95 -36.57 38.78
CA ALA A 136 27.84 -37.35 39.34
C ALA A 136 27.87 -38.83 38.92
N LEU A 137 28.40 -39.14 37.73
CA LEU A 137 28.52 -40.50 37.20
C LEU A 137 29.75 -41.25 37.73
N ALA A 138 30.85 -40.55 38.00
CA ALA A 138 32.13 -41.15 38.39
C ALA A 138 32.05 -42.18 39.55
N PRO A 139 31.20 -42.03 40.59
CA PRO A 139 31.07 -43.05 41.64
C PRO A 139 30.42 -44.37 41.17
N HIS A 140 29.85 -44.41 39.97
CA HIS A 140 29.03 -45.50 39.45
C HIS A 140 29.58 -46.11 38.15
N THR A 141 30.61 -45.51 37.56
CA THR A 141 31.26 -45.94 36.31
C THR A 141 32.75 -46.21 36.52
N ASP A 142 33.34 -47.07 35.69
CA ASP A 142 34.77 -47.39 35.65
C ASP A 142 35.50 -46.71 34.48
N TRP A 143 34.85 -45.75 33.84
CA TRP A 143 35.32 -44.99 32.67
C TRP A 143 35.02 -43.50 32.85
N ASP A 144 35.78 -42.66 32.14
CA ASP A 144 35.63 -41.20 32.15
C ASP A 144 34.68 -40.72 31.03
N LEU A 145 33.64 -39.97 31.42
CA LEU A 145 32.63 -39.47 30.48
C LEU A 145 33.20 -38.53 29.42
N LEU A 146 34.07 -37.61 29.83
CA LEU A 146 34.60 -36.59 28.94
C LEU A 146 35.59 -37.20 27.95
N GLU A 147 36.36 -38.21 28.37
CA GLU A 147 37.21 -39.00 27.47
C GLU A 147 36.37 -39.80 26.46
N VAL A 148 35.22 -40.37 26.85
CA VAL A 148 34.34 -41.09 25.92
C VAL A 148 33.74 -40.16 24.86
N VAL A 149 33.32 -38.96 25.26
CA VAL A 149 32.70 -38.00 24.32
C VAL A 149 33.73 -37.36 23.40
N ARG A 150 34.95 -37.08 23.89
CA ARG A 150 36.05 -36.46 23.11
C ARG A 150 36.92 -37.47 22.36
N GLY A 151 36.97 -38.70 22.83
CA GLY A 151 37.90 -39.72 22.36
C GLY A 151 37.58 -40.20 20.94
N THR A 152 38.58 -40.80 20.29
CA THR A 152 38.48 -41.36 18.94
C THR A 152 37.98 -42.81 18.92
N ASP A 153 37.85 -43.45 20.08
CA ASP A 153 37.36 -44.82 20.18
C ASP A 153 35.83 -44.89 19.99
N SER A 154 35.38 -45.84 19.16
CA SER A 154 33.98 -46.11 18.88
C SER A 154 33.44 -47.34 19.62
N GLY A 155 34.31 -48.10 20.31
CA GLY A 155 33.96 -49.32 21.03
C GLY A 155 32.90 -49.14 22.13
N TRP A 156 32.74 -47.92 22.66
CA TRP A 156 31.70 -47.62 23.64
C TRP A 156 30.28 -47.65 23.04
N LEU A 157 30.11 -47.47 21.73
CA LEU A 157 28.78 -47.37 21.08
C LEU A 157 27.96 -48.65 21.18
N THR A 158 28.60 -49.80 21.44
CA THR A 158 27.95 -51.10 21.63
C THR A 158 27.81 -51.48 23.11
N ARG A 159 28.42 -50.71 24.03
CA ARG A 159 28.36 -50.94 25.47
C ARG A 159 27.21 -50.18 26.11
N VAL A 160 26.11 -50.87 26.43
CA VAL A 160 24.91 -50.26 27.03
C VAL A 160 25.22 -49.48 28.31
N ASP A 161 26.15 -49.98 29.11
CA ASP A 161 26.60 -49.38 30.36
C ASP A 161 27.40 -48.08 30.17
N MET A 162 27.90 -47.83 28.95
CA MET A 162 28.49 -46.55 28.54
C MET A 162 27.50 -45.66 27.79
N VAL A 163 26.74 -46.24 26.86
CA VAL A 163 25.81 -45.52 25.98
C VAL A 163 24.71 -44.81 26.77
N GLN A 164 24.07 -45.49 27.72
CA GLN A 164 22.96 -44.89 28.47
C GLN A 164 23.40 -43.70 29.32
N PRO A 165 24.46 -43.80 30.16
CA PRO A 165 24.96 -42.64 30.90
C PRO A 165 25.49 -41.50 30.02
N ALA A 166 26.17 -41.81 28.90
CA ALA A 166 26.66 -40.79 27.99
C ALA A 166 25.53 -40.00 27.33
N LEU A 167 24.48 -40.71 26.87
CA LEU A 167 23.27 -40.08 26.34
C LEU A 167 22.57 -39.22 27.40
N PHE A 168 22.41 -39.73 28.62
CA PHE A 168 21.84 -38.96 29.73
C PHE A 168 22.59 -37.63 29.94
N ALA A 169 23.92 -37.67 30.01
CA ALA A 169 24.73 -36.48 30.24
C ALA A 169 24.57 -35.45 29.10
N VAL A 170 24.61 -35.90 27.83
CA VAL A 170 24.41 -35.02 26.68
C VAL A 170 23.00 -34.42 26.69
N MET A 171 21.96 -35.22 26.90
CA MET A 171 20.57 -34.76 26.92
C MET A 171 20.32 -33.71 28.02
N VAL A 172 20.81 -33.97 29.24
CA VAL A 172 20.69 -33.03 30.37
C VAL A 172 21.47 -31.73 30.10
N SER A 173 22.62 -31.82 29.45
CA SER A 173 23.44 -30.65 29.11
C SER A 173 22.85 -29.84 27.96
N LEU A 174 22.24 -30.48 26.96
CA LEU A 174 21.48 -29.82 25.90
C LEU A 174 20.25 -29.09 26.48
N ALA A 175 19.53 -29.71 27.41
CA ALA A 175 18.40 -29.06 28.08
C ALA A 175 18.84 -27.81 28.86
N GLN A 176 20.02 -27.84 29.49
CA GLN A 176 20.60 -26.68 30.15
C GLN A 176 21.02 -25.59 29.15
N LEU A 177 21.53 -25.97 27.99
CA LEU A 177 21.87 -25.03 26.92
C LEU A 177 20.62 -24.35 26.33
N TRP A 178 19.53 -25.09 26.10
CA TRP A 178 18.24 -24.49 25.74
C TRP A 178 17.76 -23.50 26.81
N HIS A 179 17.89 -23.87 28.08
CA HIS A 179 17.50 -23.03 29.21
C HIS A 179 18.29 -21.71 29.28
N SER A 180 19.58 -21.71 28.94
CA SER A 180 20.39 -20.48 28.93
C SER A 180 19.99 -19.50 27.82
N HIS A 181 19.26 -19.96 26.80
CA HIS A 181 18.65 -19.12 25.78
C HIS A 181 17.16 -18.82 26.07
N GLY A 182 16.74 -18.91 27.33
CA GLY A 182 15.38 -18.59 27.77
C GLY A 182 14.32 -19.65 27.40
N VAL A 183 14.69 -20.72 26.68
CA VAL A 183 13.75 -21.77 26.27
C VAL A 183 13.55 -22.76 27.42
N ARG A 184 12.41 -22.66 28.10
CA ARG A 184 12.07 -23.50 29.26
C ARG A 184 10.89 -24.42 28.97
N PRO A 185 10.98 -25.73 29.28
CA PRO A 185 9.86 -26.63 29.11
C PRO A 185 8.79 -26.37 30.19
N ALA A 186 7.53 -26.42 29.78
CA ALA A 186 6.40 -26.55 30.69
C ALA A 186 6.08 -28.03 31.01
N ALA A 187 6.50 -28.95 30.15
CA ALA A 187 6.48 -30.38 30.39
C ALA A 187 7.75 -31.07 29.88
N VAL A 188 8.05 -32.21 30.46
CA VAL A 188 9.05 -33.16 29.95
C VAL A 188 8.39 -34.51 29.68
N ILE A 189 8.89 -35.20 28.68
CA ILE A 189 8.53 -36.57 28.32
C ILE A 189 9.82 -37.30 27.94
N GLY A 190 9.97 -38.54 28.38
CA GLY A 190 11.14 -39.34 28.06
C GLY A 190 10.75 -40.71 27.51
N HIS A 191 11.58 -41.28 26.64
CA HIS A 191 11.37 -42.61 26.07
C HIS A 191 12.34 -43.59 26.72
N SER A 192 11.82 -44.59 27.43
CA SER A 192 12.64 -45.56 28.18
C SER A 192 13.65 -44.85 29.09
N GLN A 193 14.96 -45.09 28.94
CA GLN A 193 16.01 -44.41 29.69
C GLN A 193 15.99 -42.88 29.58
N GLY A 194 15.40 -42.32 28.52
CA GLY A 194 15.22 -40.88 28.35
C GLY A 194 14.37 -40.26 29.45
N GLU A 195 13.50 -41.04 30.11
CA GLU A 195 12.76 -40.56 31.28
C GLU A 195 13.67 -40.19 32.45
N ILE A 196 14.86 -40.77 32.56
CA ILE A 196 15.82 -40.43 33.63
C ILE A 196 16.35 -39.01 33.41
N ALA A 197 16.65 -38.65 32.15
CA ALA A 197 17.02 -37.28 31.79
C ALA A 197 15.84 -36.31 32.00
N ALA A 198 14.63 -36.71 31.58
CA ALA A 198 13.42 -35.93 31.82
C ALA A 198 13.20 -35.66 33.32
N ALA A 199 13.36 -36.68 34.18
CA ALA A 199 13.21 -36.54 35.63
C ALA A 199 14.26 -35.62 36.23
N CYS A 200 15.51 -35.68 35.76
CA CYS A 200 16.56 -34.76 36.18
C CYS A 200 16.23 -33.31 35.78
N VAL A 201 15.84 -33.08 34.52
CA VAL A 201 15.52 -31.74 33.99
C VAL A 201 14.27 -31.15 34.63
N ALA A 202 13.28 -31.97 34.98
CA ALA A 202 12.10 -31.52 35.72
C ALA A 202 12.40 -31.18 37.20
N GLY A 203 13.58 -31.55 37.71
CA GLY A 203 13.95 -31.47 39.12
C GLY A 203 13.30 -32.54 40.00
N ALA A 204 12.72 -33.58 39.37
CA ALA A 204 12.12 -34.72 40.06
C ALA A 204 13.20 -35.64 40.68
N LEU A 205 14.36 -35.73 40.04
CA LEU A 205 15.56 -36.33 40.60
C LEU A 205 16.68 -35.30 40.68
N SER A 206 17.54 -35.41 41.71
CA SER A 206 18.80 -34.68 41.67
C SER A 206 19.70 -35.22 40.57
N LEU A 207 20.69 -34.44 40.15
CA LEU A 207 21.69 -34.91 39.19
C LEU A 207 22.40 -36.17 39.70
N LYS A 208 22.72 -36.23 40.99
CA LYS A 208 23.35 -37.40 41.63
C LYS A 208 22.46 -38.63 41.57
N ASP A 209 21.19 -38.50 41.94
CA ASP A 209 20.24 -39.61 41.94
C ASP A 209 19.96 -40.09 40.51
N ALA A 210 19.79 -39.17 39.56
CA ALA A 210 19.57 -39.51 38.16
C ALA A 210 20.80 -40.19 37.53
N ALA A 211 22.01 -39.71 37.83
CA ALA A 211 23.27 -40.33 37.41
C ALA A 211 23.41 -41.76 37.99
N LYS A 212 23.04 -41.95 39.26
CA LYS A 212 22.97 -43.27 39.88
C LYS A 212 21.97 -44.17 39.16
N VAL A 213 20.74 -43.71 38.94
CA VAL A 213 19.70 -44.50 38.25
C VAL A 213 20.17 -44.93 36.87
N VAL A 214 20.69 -44.03 36.04
CA VAL A 214 21.11 -44.39 34.67
C VAL A 214 22.30 -45.34 34.65
N ALA A 215 23.32 -45.13 35.49
CA ALA A 215 24.52 -45.96 35.52
C ALA A 215 24.25 -47.37 36.07
N LEU A 216 23.49 -47.47 37.16
CA LEU A 216 23.21 -48.75 37.79
C LEU A 216 22.21 -49.57 36.97
N ARG A 217 21.21 -48.91 36.37
CA ARG A 217 20.27 -49.54 35.42
C ARG A 217 21.00 -50.11 34.20
N SER A 218 21.86 -49.31 33.58
CA SER A 218 22.57 -49.72 32.36
C SER A 218 23.56 -50.86 32.64
N ARG A 219 24.22 -50.84 33.80
CA ARG A 219 25.07 -51.94 34.26
C ARG A 219 24.29 -53.21 34.55
N ALA A 220 23.09 -53.12 35.11
CA ALA A 220 22.23 -54.28 35.33
C ALA A 220 21.82 -54.95 34.00
N LEU A 221 21.60 -54.17 32.94
CA LEU A 221 21.27 -54.67 31.61
C LEU A 221 22.35 -55.57 30.98
N ILE A 222 23.61 -55.47 31.41
CA ILE A 222 24.69 -56.38 30.95
C ILE A 222 24.34 -57.85 31.20
N ALA A 223 23.62 -58.15 32.29
CA ALA A 223 23.19 -59.53 32.59
C ALA A 223 22.22 -60.11 31.55
N LEU A 224 21.61 -59.26 30.72
CA LEU A 224 20.67 -59.62 29.66
C LEU A 224 21.30 -59.61 28.26
N ALA A 225 22.56 -59.19 28.15
CA ALA A 225 23.27 -59.10 26.87
C ALA A 225 23.34 -60.48 26.17
N GLY A 226 23.16 -60.48 24.86
CA GLY A 226 23.09 -61.67 24.01
C GLY A 226 21.83 -62.54 24.16
N LYS A 227 20.90 -62.21 25.07
CA LYS A 227 19.71 -63.05 25.34
C LYS A 227 18.44 -62.56 24.64
N GLY A 228 18.46 -61.45 23.93
CA GLY A 228 17.26 -60.86 23.33
C GLY A 228 17.54 -59.88 22.20
N GLY A 229 16.49 -59.29 21.67
CA GLY A 229 16.60 -58.22 20.68
C GLY A 229 15.36 -57.33 20.64
N MET A 230 15.37 -56.37 19.72
CA MET A 230 14.22 -55.47 19.49
C MET A 230 14.05 -55.16 18.00
N LEU A 231 12.79 -55.12 17.55
CA LEU A 231 12.38 -54.90 16.16
C LEU A 231 11.36 -53.77 16.10
N SER A 232 11.68 -52.70 15.37
CA SER A 232 10.70 -51.67 14.99
C SER A 232 9.83 -52.20 13.86
N VAL A 233 8.51 -52.03 13.99
CA VAL A 233 7.49 -52.51 13.05
C VAL A 233 6.58 -51.35 12.67
N ALA A 234 6.38 -51.12 11.38
CA ALA A 234 5.51 -50.07 10.85
C ALA A 234 4.03 -50.49 10.90
N LEU A 235 3.54 -50.77 12.10
CA LEU A 235 2.14 -51.11 12.42
C LEU A 235 1.70 -50.38 13.69
N SER A 236 0.41 -50.12 13.80
CA SER A 236 -0.22 -49.69 15.04
C SER A 236 -0.12 -50.77 16.12
N ALA A 237 -0.24 -50.36 17.39
CA ALA A 237 -0.29 -51.30 18.50
C ALA A 237 -1.49 -52.25 18.37
N ASP A 238 -2.63 -51.76 17.88
CA ASP A 238 -3.87 -52.52 17.72
C ASP A 238 -3.79 -53.57 16.61
N ASP A 239 -3.07 -53.29 15.52
CA ASP A 239 -2.84 -54.27 14.45
C ASP A 239 -1.79 -55.31 14.87
N LEU A 240 -0.82 -54.90 15.68
CA LEU A 240 0.29 -55.75 16.10
C LEU A 240 -0.10 -56.69 17.26
N ALA A 241 -0.99 -56.26 18.16
CA ALA A 241 -1.39 -57.06 19.32
C ALA A 241 -2.00 -58.43 18.94
N PRO A 242 -2.93 -58.55 17.97
CA PRO A 242 -3.42 -59.82 17.47
C PRO A 242 -2.33 -60.74 16.92
N LEU A 243 -1.35 -60.16 16.22
CA LEU A 243 -0.24 -60.87 15.59
C LEU A 243 0.72 -61.46 16.64
N LEU A 244 1.03 -60.69 17.68
CA LEU A 244 1.92 -61.12 18.76
C LEU A 244 1.41 -62.32 19.57
N ARG A 245 0.11 -62.63 19.52
CA ARG A 245 -0.46 -63.83 20.19
C ARG A 245 0.18 -65.13 19.74
N ARG A 246 0.71 -65.20 18.51
CA ARG A 246 1.44 -66.38 18.00
C ARG A 246 2.72 -66.67 18.77
N TRP A 247 3.36 -65.65 19.32
CA TRP A 247 4.63 -65.74 20.06
C TRP A 247 4.43 -65.35 21.54
N GLN A 248 3.25 -65.65 22.10
CA GLN A 248 2.95 -65.36 23.49
C GLN A 248 4.00 -66.01 24.41
N GLY A 249 4.64 -65.19 25.25
CA GLY A 249 5.71 -65.62 26.15
C GLY A 249 7.12 -65.48 25.58
N SER A 250 7.28 -65.18 24.29
CA SER A 250 8.57 -64.93 23.63
C SER A 250 8.71 -63.53 23.04
N LEU A 251 7.59 -62.85 22.70
CA LEU A 251 7.58 -61.47 22.19
C LEU A 251 6.62 -60.58 22.99
N TRP A 252 7.02 -59.32 23.18
CA TRP A 252 6.25 -58.31 23.88
C TRP A 252 6.22 -57.00 23.09
N LEU A 253 5.11 -56.27 23.21
CA LEU A 253 5.03 -54.89 22.74
C LEU A 253 5.90 -54.01 23.66
N ALA A 254 7.04 -53.58 23.14
CA ALA A 254 8.04 -52.82 23.88
C ALA A 254 7.74 -51.32 23.92
N ALA A 255 7.31 -50.77 22.78
CA ALA A 255 7.00 -49.35 22.67
C ALA A 255 5.92 -49.08 21.62
N VAL A 256 5.09 -48.08 21.89
CA VAL A 256 4.16 -47.44 20.96
C VAL A 256 4.68 -46.03 20.74
N ASN A 257 5.50 -45.86 19.70
CA ASN A 257 6.18 -44.59 19.44
C ASN A 257 5.27 -43.59 18.74
N GLY A 258 4.41 -44.08 17.86
CA GLY A 258 3.46 -43.31 17.09
C GLY A 258 2.37 -44.21 16.50
N PRO A 259 1.42 -43.64 15.75
CA PRO A 259 0.20 -44.33 15.34
C PRO A 259 0.42 -45.57 14.48
N GLN A 260 1.49 -45.56 13.69
CA GLN A 260 1.91 -46.66 12.82
C GLN A 260 3.36 -47.06 13.09
N ALA A 261 3.83 -46.84 14.32
CA ALA A 261 5.22 -47.04 14.70
C ALA A 261 5.32 -47.72 16.07
N SER A 262 5.39 -49.05 16.04
CA SER A 262 5.53 -49.89 17.24
C SER A 262 6.91 -50.56 17.30
N VAL A 263 7.32 -51.00 18.49
CA VAL A 263 8.53 -51.78 18.71
C VAL A 263 8.18 -53.04 19.48
N VAL A 264 8.72 -54.17 19.03
CA VAL A 264 8.61 -55.47 19.67
C VAL A 264 9.96 -55.84 20.26
N SER A 265 9.98 -56.42 21.46
CA SER A 265 11.16 -57.00 22.07
C SER A 265 10.93 -58.45 22.44
N GLY A 266 12.00 -59.24 22.54
CA GLY A 266 11.93 -60.63 22.98
C GLY A 266 13.01 -61.52 22.42
N ASP A 267 12.69 -62.80 22.24
CA ASP A 267 13.61 -63.84 21.80
C ASP A 267 14.11 -63.60 20.36
N PRO A 268 15.41 -63.75 20.07
CA PRO A 268 15.96 -63.50 18.73
C PRO A 268 15.33 -64.36 17.63
N ALA A 269 15.02 -65.63 17.92
CA ALA A 269 14.38 -66.53 16.97
C ALA A 269 12.94 -66.08 16.62
N ALA A 270 12.16 -65.71 17.63
CA ALA A 270 10.80 -65.23 17.43
C ALA A 270 10.76 -63.88 16.70
N LEU A 271 11.72 -62.99 16.97
CA LEU A 271 11.86 -61.72 16.23
C LEU A 271 12.17 -61.94 14.75
N SER A 272 13.02 -62.92 14.43
CA SER A 272 13.33 -63.30 13.04
C SER A 272 12.10 -63.86 12.30
N GLU A 273 11.29 -64.68 12.98
CA GLU A 273 10.02 -65.17 12.45
C GLU A 273 9.02 -64.04 12.21
N LEU A 274 8.89 -63.10 13.16
CA LEU A 274 8.03 -61.93 13.02
C LEU A 274 8.49 -61.05 11.85
N GLU A 275 9.80 -60.79 11.73
CA GLU A 275 10.36 -60.01 10.62
C GLU A 275 10.04 -60.66 9.27
N THR A 276 10.20 -61.98 9.18
CA THR A 276 9.87 -62.76 7.98
C THR A 276 8.37 -62.67 7.65
N HIS A 277 7.51 -62.76 8.67
CA HIS A 277 6.07 -62.59 8.51
C HIS A 277 5.72 -61.19 8.00
N CYS A 278 6.24 -60.13 8.63
CA CYS A 278 6.02 -58.75 8.20
C CYS A 278 6.50 -58.52 6.77
N ARG A 279 7.67 -59.07 6.40
CA ARG A 279 8.20 -58.98 5.04
C ARG A 279 7.27 -59.62 4.01
N ALA A 280 6.70 -60.78 4.32
CA ALA A 280 5.71 -61.44 3.45
C ALA A 280 4.44 -60.60 3.26
N GLN A 281 4.05 -59.83 4.29
CA GLN A 281 2.91 -58.90 4.27
C GLN A 281 3.27 -57.50 3.76
N LYS A 282 4.51 -57.28 3.28
CA LYS A 282 5.03 -55.97 2.84
C LYS A 282 4.98 -54.88 3.94
N VAL A 283 4.99 -55.29 5.21
CA VAL A 283 5.12 -54.40 6.36
C VAL A 283 6.60 -54.11 6.59
N ARG A 284 6.95 -52.83 6.71
CA ARG A 284 8.32 -52.39 6.95
C ARG A 284 8.75 -52.70 8.39
N THR A 285 9.94 -53.28 8.53
CA THR A 285 10.58 -53.54 9.83
C THR A 285 12.01 -53.00 9.86
N ARG A 286 12.54 -52.76 11.06
CA ARG A 286 13.94 -52.36 11.28
C ARG A 286 14.45 -52.91 12.60
N THR A 287 15.51 -53.71 12.57
CA THR A 287 16.19 -54.18 13.77
C THR A 287 16.84 -53.01 14.51
N ILE A 288 16.63 -52.94 15.81
CA ILE A 288 17.26 -51.95 16.68
C ILE A 288 18.59 -52.57 17.17
N PRO A 289 19.72 -51.86 17.08
CA PRO A 289 21.04 -52.41 17.44
C PRO A 289 21.20 -52.50 18.96
N VAL A 290 20.51 -53.49 19.55
CA VAL A 290 20.58 -53.92 20.94
C VAL A 290 20.53 -55.45 20.98
N ASP A 291 21.25 -56.05 21.92
CA ASP A 291 21.36 -57.50 22.12
C ASP A 291 20.63 -57.98 23.39
N TYR A 292 19.73 -57.15 23.91
CA TYR A 292 18.86 -57.45 25.05
C TYR A 292 17.42 -57.01 24.76
N ALA A 293 16.45 -57.71 25.38
CA ALA A 293 15.02 -57.43 25.22
C ALA A 293 14.50 -56.55 26.38
N SER A 294 14.70 -55.23 26.31
CA SER A 294 14.05 -54.30 27.26
C SER A 294 12.54 -54.23 27.04
N HIS A 295 11.80 -53.73 28.05
CA HIS A 295 10.33 -53.61 28.00
C HIS A 295 9.62 -54.96 27.81
N SER A 296 10.19 -56.01 28.43
CA SER A 296 9.79 -57.41 28.26
C SER A 296 9.99 -58.21 29.54
N ALA A 297 9.47 -59.44 29.61
CA ALA A 297 9.67 -60.33 30.76
C ALA A 297 11.15 -60.63 31.05
N HIS A 298 12.06 -60.48 30.09
CA HIS A 298 13.50 -60.68 30.31
C HIS A 298 14.05 -59.76 31.40
N VAL A 299 13.43 -58.59 31.59
CA VAL A 299 13.83 -57.62 32.63
C VAL A 299 13.54 -58.12 34.05
N GLU A 300 12.66 -59.11 34.22
CA GLU A 300 12.36 -59.71 35.53
C GLU A 300 13.60 -60.36 36.17
N GLU A 301 14.54 -60.87 35.37
CA GLU A 301 15.82 -61.45 35.85
C GLU A 301 16.64 -60.45 36.69
N ILE A 302 16.55 -59.16 36.38
CA ILE A 302 17.33 -58.11 37.05
C ILE A 302 16.51 -57.28 38.05
N ARG A 303 15.26 -57.67 38.34
CA ARG A 303 14.33 -56.91 39.20
C ARG A 303 14.91 -56.67 40.59
N GLU A 304 15.23 -57.72 41.32
CA GLU A 304 15.67 -57.63 42.72
C GLU A 304 16.98 -56.83 42.84
N ARG A 305 17.86 -56.97 41.85
CA ARG A 305 19.09 -56.17 41.76
C ARG A 305 18.79 -54.68 41.62
N LEU A 306 17.89 -54.30 40.72
CA LEU A 306 17.52 -52.89 40.52
C LEU A 306 16.85 -52.29 41.76
N LEU A 307 15.95 -53.04 42.40
CA LEU A 307 15.28 -52.59 43.64
C LEU A 307 16.30 -52.34 44.77
N ALA A 308 17.28 -53.23 44.93
CA ALA A 308 18.32 -53.08 45.94
C ALA A 308 19.29 -51.94 45.61
N GLU A 309 19.78 -51.84 44.37
CA GLU A 309 20.76 -50.83 43.95
C GLU A 309 20.21 -49.39 43.96
N LEU A 310 18.88 -49.23 43.80
CA LEU A 310 18.20 -47.92 43.73
C LEU A 310 17.39 -47.56 44.99
N ALA A 311 17.47 -48.34 46.06
CA ALA A 311 16.62 -48.21 47.24
C ALA A 311 16.69 -46.85 47.97
N ASP A 312 17.81 -46.14 47.85
CA ASP A 312 18.10 -44.84 48.48
C ASP A 312 17.87 -43.64 47.53
N VAL A 313 17.41 -43.87 46.30
CA VAL A 313 16.99 -42.80 45.39
C VAL A 313 15.85 -42.03 46.05
N THR A 314 15.95 -40.70 46.08
CA THR A 314 14.97 -39.83 46.75
C THR A 314 14.25 -38.92 45.75
N PRO A 315 13.10 -39.36 45.20
CA PRO A 315 12.31 -38.56 44.28
C PRO A 315 11.73 -37.30 44.94
N ARG A 316 11.54 -36.26 44.14
CA ARG A 316 11.12 -34.94 44.58
C ARG A 316 9.92 -34.49 43.77
N ARG A 317 9.12 -33.60 44.34
CA ARG A 317 8.05 -32.93 43.59
C ARG A 317 8.65 -31.94 42.59
N ALA A 318 8.42 -32.18 41.31
CA ALA A 318 8.83 -31.31 40.21
C ALA A 318 7.87 -30.12 40.07
N ARG A 319 8.40 -29.00 39.55
CA ARG A 319 7.61 -27.85 39.12
C ARG A 319 7.21 -27.92 37.64
N ILE A 320 7.98 -28.67 36.85
CA ILE A 320 7.71 -28.95 35.44
C ILE A 320 6.88 -30.22 35.37
N THR A 321 5.83 -30.22 34.54
CA THR A 321 4.97 -31.39 34.37
C THR A 321 5.80 -32.57 33.82
N PHE A 322 5.83 -33.68 34.52
CA PHE A 322 6.45 -34.92 34.05
C PHE A 322 5.38 -35.81 33.45
N CYS A 323 5.36 -35.96 32.13
CA CYS A 323 4.45 -36.86 31.44
C CYS A 323 5.15 -38.22 31.25
N SER A 324 4.73 -39.20 32.06
CA SER A 324 5.31 -40.54 32.06
C SER A 324 4.84 -41.31 30.83
N THR A 325 5.78 -41.92 30.11
CA THR A 325 5.48 -42.88 29.04
C THR A 325 5.21 -44.28 29.58
N VAL A 326 5.43 -44.55 30.86
CA VAL A 326 4.98 -45.81 31.49
C VAL A 326 3.45 -45.82 31.64
N THR A 327 2.86 -44.65 31.93
CA THR A 327 1.41 -44.51 32.14
C THR A 327 0.69 -43.79 31.01
N GLY A 328 1.42 -43.10 30.13
CA GLY A 328 0.85 -42.27 29.07
C GLY A 328 0.30 -40.93 29.55
N ALA A 329 0.53 -40.53 30.81
CA ALA A 329 -0.09 -39.36 31.44
C ALA A 329 0.85 -38.61 32.40
N PRO A 330 0.51 -37.37 32.81
CA PRO A 330 1.18 -36.67 33.90
C PRO A 330 1.18 -37.48 35.21
N LEU A 331 2.32 -37.52 35.89
CA LEU A 331 2.53 -38.31 37.10
C LEU A 331 3.03 -37.45 38.28
N ASP A 332 2.64 -37.77 39.52
CA ASP A 332 3.30 -37.20 40.71
C ASP A 332 4.72 -37.76 40.82
N THR A 333 5.70 -36.87 40.73
CA THR A 333 7.11 -37.22 40.63
C THR A 333 7.71 -37.70 41.94
N THR A 334 7.00 -37.61 43.07
CA THR A 334 7.43 -38.25 44.32
C THR A 334 7.38 -39.78 44.25
N GLY A 335 6.68 -40.35 43.25
CA GLY A 335 6.61 -41.78 43.01
C GLY A 335 7.68 -42.34 42.06
N LEU A 336 8.71 -41.57 41.68
CA LEU A 336 9.79 -42.04 40.78
C LEU A 336 10.87 -42.85 41.53
N ASP A 337 10.46 -43.77 42.38
CA ASP A 337 11.31 -44.61 43.23
C ASP A 337 11.93 -45.81 42.46
N ALA A 338 12.62 -46.68 43.18
CA ALA A 338 13.25 -47.88 42.60
C ALA A 338 12.25 -48.78 41.86
N ASP A 339 11.02 -48.93 42.37
CA ASP A 339 9.97 -49.72 41.72
C ASP A 339 9.50 -49.07 40.42
N TYR A 340 9.36 -47.74 40.40
CA TYR A 340 9.09 -47.01 39.17
C TYR A 340 10.16 -47.25 38.10
N TRP A 341 11.45 -47.17 38.45
CA TRP A 341 12.52 -47.35 37.46
C TRP A 341 12.61 -48.78 36.94
N TYR A 342 12.30 -49.78 37.77
CA TYR A 342 12.07 -51.15 37.31
C TYR A 342 10.89 -51.24 36.34
N ARG A 343 9.73 -50.68 36.70
CA ARG A 343 8.53 -50.65 35.84
C ARG A 343 8.78 -49.92 34.52
N ASN A 344 9.55 -48.82 34.54
CA ASN A 344 9.94 -48.11 33.33
C ASN A 344 10.78 -48.98 32.39
N LEU A 345 11.67 -49.82 32.93
CA LEU A 345 12.47 -50.75 32.10
C LEU A 345 11.67 -51.99 31.66
N ARG A 346 10.70 -52.42 32.45
CA ARG A 346 9.90 -53.65 32.22
C ARG A 346 8.66 -53.43 31.37
N GLY A 347 7.95 -52.33 31.56
CA GLY A 347 6.67 -52.04 30.92
C GLY A 347 6.82 -51.44 29.53
N THR A 348 5.73 -51.43 28.77
CA THR A 348 5.65 -50.82 27.45
C THR A 348 5.81 -49.30 27.52
N VAL A 349 6.55 -48.72 26.59
CA VAL A 349 6.70 -47.26 26.44
C VAL A 349 5.54 -46.69 25.61
N LEU A 350 4.66 -45.91 26.22
CA LEU A 350 3.46 -45.29 25.62
C LEU A 350 3.73 -43.85 25.17
N LEU A 351 4.70 -43.66 24.26
CA LEU A 351 5.09 -42.32 23.78
C LEU A 351 3.95 -41.64 23.01
N GLU A 352 3.25 -42.37 22.15
CA GLU A 352 2.12 -41.83 21.39
C GLU A 352 1.04 -41.28 22.33
N THR A 353 0.62 -42.07 23.31
CA THR A 353 -0.41 -41.70 24.30
C THR A 353 0.01 -40.47 25.11
N ALA A 354 1.25 -40.42 25.58
CA ALA A 354 1.78 -39.27 26.31
C ALA A 354 1.85 -38.01 25.41
N THR A 355 2.18 -38.17 24.13
CA THR A 355 2.18 -37.07 23.15
C THR A 355 0.76 -36.53 22.93
N ARG A 356 -0.24 -37.40 22.72
CA ARG A 356 -1.66 -37.00 22.60
C ARG A 356 -2.14 -36.26 23.85
N THR A 357 -1.82 -36.79 25.02
CA THR A 357 -2.17 -36.16 26.31
C THR A 357 -1.62 -34.73 26.41
N LEU A 358 -0.39 -34.49 25.98
CA LEU A 358 0.18 -33.14 25.95
C LEU A 358 -0.46 -32.27 24.85
N LEU A 359 -0.77 -32.81 23.67
CA LEU A 359 -1.49 -32.06 22.64
C LEU A 359 -2.86 -31.57 23.13
N GLU A 360 -3.61 -32.42 23.84
CA GLU A 360 -4.89 -32.08 24.46
C GLU A 360 -4.75 -30.98 25.53
N GLN A 361 -3.61 -30.94 26.23
CA GLN A 361 -3.31 -29.93 27.26
C GLN A 361 -2.72 -28.61 26.74
N GLY A 362 -2.72 -28.40 25.42
CA GLY A 362 -2.29 -27.14 24.80
C GLY A 362 -0.78 -27.03 24.56
N TYR A 363 -0.04 -28.12 24.58
CA TYR A 363 1.36 -28.14 24.13
C TYR A 363 1.40 -28.12 22.60
N ARG A 364 2.26 -27.27 22.04
CA ARG A 364 2.32 -27.03 20.58
C ARG A 364 3.73 -27.10 20.00
N THR A 365 4.75 -27.19 20.85
CA THR A 365 6.14 -27.35 20.42
C THR A 365 6.80 -28.44 21.25
N PHE A 366 7.27 -29.49 20.58
CA PHE A 366 8.00 -30.59 21.19
C PHE A 366 9.45 -30.48 20.74
N ILE A 367 10.38 -30.27 21.67
CA ILE A 367 11.81 -30.13 21.36
C ILE A 367 12.51 -31.40 21.82
N GLU A 368 13.02 -32.18 20.87
CA GLU A 368 13.84 -33.35 21.16
C GLU A 368 15.26 -32.91 21.54
N ALA A 369 15.57 -32.96 22.84
CA ALA A 369 16.83 -32.54 23.42
C ALA A 369 17.85 -33.68 23.35
N SER A 370 18.35 -33.98 22.14
CA SER A 370 19.17 -35.17 21.86
C SER A 370 20.32 -34.90 20.89
N PRO A 371 21.35 -35.78 20.87
CA PRO A 371 22.47 -35.69 19.92
C PRO A 371 22.07 -36.01 18.47
N HIS A 372 20.89 -36.62 18.25
CA HIS A 372 20.33 -36.92 16.94
C HIS A 372 18.83 -37.24 17.09
N PRO A 373 17.94 -36.69 16.22
CA PRO A 373 16.50 -36.94 16.29
C PRO A 373 16.17 -38.43 16.08
N GLY A 374 15.68 -39.08 17.13
CA GLY A 374 15.18 -40.45 17.10
C GLY A 374 13.65 -40.55 17.16
N LEU A 375 12.97 -39.52 17.68
CA LEU A 375 11.53 -39.53 17.95
C LEU A 375 10.74 -38.49 17.16
N THR A 376 11.42 -37.49 16.59
CA THR A 376 10.80 -36.36 15.88
C THR A 376 9.78 -36.81 14.81
N ILE A 377 10.08 -37.85 14.03
CA ILE A 377 9.14 -38.40 13.02
C ILE A 377 7.88 -38.96 13.70
N ALA A 378 8.04 -39.79 14.74
CA ALA A 378 6.91 -40.41 15.43
C ALA A 378 6.02 -39.36 16.11
N LEU A 379 6.62 -38.32 16.71
CA LEU A 379 5.90 -37.18 17.25
C LEU A 379 5.12 -36.44 16.15
N GLN A 380 5.74 -36.19 15.00
CA GLN A 380 5.11 -35.51 13.87
C GLN A 380 3.93 -36.31 13.31
N ASP A 381 4.04 -37.64 13.24
CA ASP A 381 2.94 -38.54 12.85
C ASP A 381 1.77 -38.44 13.83
N THR A 382 2.03 -38.49 15.15
CA THR A 382 0.98 -38.30 16.17
C THR A 382 0.33 -36.92 16.08
N ILE A 383 1.11 -35.86 15.86
CA ILE A 383 0.61 -34.49 15.68
C ILE A 383 -0.33 -34.40 14.47
N ALA A 384 0.08 -35.00 13.34
CA ALA A 384 -0.68 -34.98 12.10
C ALA A 384 -2.02 -35.71 12.26
N GLU A 385 -2.02 -36.89 12.88
CA GLU A 385 -3.26 -37.64 13.11
C GLU A 385 -4.19 -36.96 14.13
N ALA A 386 -3.63 -36.30 15.15
CA ALA A 386 -4.42 -35.50 16.08
C ALA A 386 -4.97 -34.20 15.45
N ALA A 387 -4.62 -33.90 14.19
CA ALA A 387 -4.95 -32.66 13.48
C ALA A 387 -4.60 -31.39 14.31
N ALA A 388 -3.54 -31.47 15.10
CA ALA A 388 -3.12 -30.40 16.00
C ALA A 388 -2.15 -29.46 15.30
N ASP A 389 -2.30 -28.15 15.51
CA ASP A 389 -1.34 -27.14 15.02
C ASP A 389 -0.05 -27.13 15.88
N ALA A 390 0.70 -28.23 15.87
CA ALA A 390 1.92 -28.42 16.66
C ALA A 390 3.13 -28.79 15.78
N VAL A 391 4.32 -28.75 16.36
CA VAL A 391 5.56 -29.12 15.66
C VAL A 391 6.50 -29.91 16.58
N ALA A 392 7.20 -30.88 16.01
CA ALA A 392 8.34 -31.52 16.63
C ALA A 392 9.65 -30.96 16.05
N LEU A 393 10.56 -30.54 16.93
CA LEU A 393 11.85 -29.93 16.61
C LEU A 393 12.98 -30.78 17.14
N GLU A 394 14.11 -30.73 16.45
CA GLU A 394 15.34 -31.43 16.81
C GLU A 394 16.36 -30.46 17.43
N THR A 395 17.29 -30.98 18.24
CA THR A 395 18.39 -30.16 18.80
C THR A 395 19.67 -30.30 17.99
N LEU A 396 20.22 -31.52 17.87
CA LEU A 396 21.41 -31.81 17.09
C LEU A 396 21.14 -32.88 16.04
N ARG A 397 22.05 -33.03 15.08
CA ARG A 397 22.03 -34.12 14.10
C ARG A 397 23.34 -34.88 14.12
N ARG A 398 23.28 -36.15 13.70
CA ARG A 398 24.47 -36.98 13.51
C ARG A 398 25.38 -36.30 12.49
N GLN A 399 26.68 -36.21 12.80
CA GLN A 399 27.69 -35.51 11.99
C GLN A 399 27.49 -33.99 11.87
N ASP A 400 26.59 -33.41 12.67
CA ASP A 400 26.29 -31.98 12.71
C ASP A 400 25.91 -31.61 14.15
N GLY A 401 26.86 -31.81 15.07
CA GLY A 401 26.68 -31.73 16.52
C GLY A 401 27.19 -30.43 17.15
N GLY A 402 27.48 -29.42 16.33
CA GLY A 402 28.15 -28.19 16.73
C GLY A 402 27.23 -27.00 17.02
N PRO A 403 27.83 -25.83 17.33
CA PRO A 403 27.09 -24.60 17.67
C PRO A 403 26.16 -24.13 16.54
N HIS A 404 26.58 -24.26 15.27
CA HIS A 404 25.77 -23.86 14.12
C HIS A 404 24.44 -24.63 14.03
N ARG A 405 24.45 -25.94 14.28
CA ARG A 405 23.23 -26.75 14.31
C ARG A 405 22.31 -26.34 15.45
N PHE A 406 22.86 -26.14 16.64
CA PHE A 406 22.08 -25.71 17.79
C PHE A 406 21.45 -24.32 17.57
N LEU A 407 22.19 -23.36 17.01
CA LEU A 407 21.66 -22.04 16.60
C LEU A 407 20.53 -22.18 15.57
N THR A 408 20.67 -23.09 14.61
CA THR A 408 19.59 -23.39 13.65
C THR A 408 18.35 -23.93 14.34
N SER A 409 18.51 -24.77 15.37
CA SER A 409 17.39 -25.27 16.15
C SER A 409 16.74 -24.20 17.02
N LEU A 410 17.51 -23.29 17.63
CA LEU A 410 16.97 -22.08 18.29
C LEU A 410 16.17 -21.22 17.32
N ALA A 411 16.69 -21.00 16.12
CA ALA A 411 16.01 -20.25 15.06
C ALA A 411 14.70 -20.94 14.63
N GLN A 412 14.66 -22.27 14.54
CA GLN A 412 13.44 -23.04 14.30
C GLN A 412 12.43 -22.87 15.44
N ALA A 413 12.86 -22.98 16.69
CA ALA A 413 11.99 -22.75 17.84
C ALA A 413 11.40 -21.33 17.81
N HIS A 414 12.22 -20.30 17.56
CA HIS A 414 11.77 -18.92 17.40
C HIS A 414 10.77 -18.75 16.25
N ALA A 415 11.03 -19.36 15.09
CA ALA A 415 10.15 -19.29 13.94
C ALA A 415 8.77 -19.92 14.21
N HIS A 416 8.72 -20.91 15.10
CA HIS A 416 7.48 -21.54 15.57
C HIS A 416 6.86 -20.86 16.80
N GLY A 417 7.40 -19.73 17.27
CA GLY A 417 6.75 -18.89 18.30
C GLY A 417 7.33 -19.04 19.70
N VAL A 418 8.35 -19.89 19.89
CA VAL A 418 9.06 -20.00 21.17
C VAL A 418 9.82 -18.71 21.46
N GLN A 419 9.75 -18.24 22.70
CA GLN A 419 10.56 -17.12 23.16
C GLN A 419 12.00 -17.58 23.32
N VAL A 420 12.91 -16.91 22.62
CA VAL A 420 14.35 -17.19 22.63
C VAL A 420 15.07 -15.92 23.02
N GLU A 421 15.99 -16.05 23.98
CA GLU A 421 16.93 -15.00 24.37
C GLU A 421 18.20 -15.15 23.52
N TRP A 422 18.43 -14.15 22.68
CA TRP A 422 19.57 -14.07 21.77
C TRP A 422 20.68 -13.20 22.36
N ASP A 423 21.94 -13.59 22.18
CA ASP A 423 23.09 -12.81 22.67
C ASP A 423 23.97 -12.32 21.53
N TYR A 424 23.71 -11.10 21.08
CA TYR A 424 24.51 -10.43 20.05
C TYR A 424 25.74 -9.69 20.63
N ALA A 425 26.24 -10.08 21.81
CA ALA A 425 27.48 -9.59 22.42
C ALA A 425 27.61 -8.05 22.50
N GLY A 426 26.49 -7.33 22.68
CA GLY A 426 26.49 -5.87 22.81
C GLY A 426 26.81 -5.08 21.53
N ALA A 427 26.67 -5.69 20.34
CA ALA A 427 26.81 -4.99 19.06
C ALA A 427 25.93 -3.71 19.01
N PRO A 428 26.42 -2.57 18.49
CA PRO A 428 25.63 -1.35 18.44
C PRO A 428 24.44 -1.50 17.48
N ARG A 429 23.40 -0.70 17.71
CA ARG A 429 22.21 -0.70 16.85
C ARG A 429 22.51 0.01 15.53
N THR A 430 22.14 -0.63 14.42
CA THR A 430 22.18 -0.02 13.07
C THR A 430 20.77 0.29 12.54
N ALA A 431 20.68 1.19 11.55
CA ALA A 431 19.44 1.49 10.86
C ALA A 431 19.05 0.32 9.95
N LEU A 432 17.75 0.02 9.88
CA LEU A 432 17.20 -1.08 9.10
C LEU A 432 16.03 -0.60 8.24
N PRO A 433 15.70 -1.28 7.12
CA PRO A 433 14.61 -0.87 6.24
C PRO A 433 13.27 -0.95 6.94
N THR A 434 12.36 -0.02 6.64
CA THR A 434 11.00 -0.01 7.21
C THR A 434 10.19 -1.23 6.77
N TYR A 435 9.13 -1.53 7.53
CA TYR A 435 8.26 -2.67 7.27
C TYR A 435 7.70 -2.68 5.85
N ALA A 436 7.75 -3.84 5.20
CA ALA A 436 7.19 -4.09 3.88
C ALA A 436 5.65 -4.15 3.86
N PHE A 437 4.99 -3.01 4.07
CA PHE A 437 3.53 -2.90 3.94
C PHE A 437 3.07 -3.33 2.53
N GLN A 438 2.16 -4.31 2.50
CA GLN A 438 1.41 -4.69 1.30
C GLN A 438 0.33 -3.63 1.10
N ARG A 439 0.57 -2.69 0.18
CA ARG A 439 -0.25 -1.48 0.03
C ARG A 439 -1.46 -1.79 -0.85
N GLU A 440 -2.59 -2.01 -0.21
CA GLU A 440 -3.90 -2.02 -0.85
C GLU A 440 -4.68 -0.74 -0.49
N ARG A 441 -5.40 -0.19 -1.46
CA ARG A 441 -6.19 1.03 -1.29
C ARG A 441 -7.50 0.69 -0.56
N HIS A 442 -7.51 0.79 0.77
CA HIS A 442 -8.73 0.65 1.58
C HIS A 442 -9.33 2.02 1.95
N TRP A 443 -9.74 2.78 0.96
CA TRP A 443 -10.44 4.06 1.17
C TRP A 443 -11.95 3.87 0.97
N LEU A 444 -12.76 4.38 1.90
CA LEU A 444 -14.19 4.56 1.64
C LEU A 444 -14.33 5.75 0.68
N ASP A 445 -14.65 5.45 -0.58
CA ASP A 445 -15.06 6.45 -1.57
C ASP A 445 -16.50 6.89 -1.24
N ALA A 446 -16.69 7.49 -0.06
CA ALA A 446 -17.92 8.15 0.28
C ALA A 446 -18.07 9.39 -0.62
N PRO A 447 -19.24 9.62 -1.25
CA PRO A 447 -19.57 10.96 -1.71
C PRO A 447 -19.32 11.89 -0.52
N ALA A 448 -18.63 13.01 -0.77
CA ALA A 448 -18.40 14.00 0.28
C ALA A 448 -19.73 14.22 1.04
N PRO A 449 -19.73 14.21 2.39
CA PRO A 449 -20.96 14.45 3.14
C PRO A 449 -21.59 15.71 2.56
N ALA A 450 -22.88 15.61 2.18
CA ALA A 450 -23.66 16.75 1.72
C ALA A 450 -23.31 17.93 2.62
N ALA A 451 -22.76 18.98 2.01
CA ALA A 451 -22.28 20.16 2.70
C ALA A 451 -23.25 20.52 3.83
N ALA A 452 -22.73 20.87 5.00
CA ALA A 452 -23.51 21.49 6.06
C ALA A 452 -24.52 22.45 5.40
N ASP A 453 -25.80 22.17 5.63
CA ASP A 453 -26.94 22.78 4.94
C ASP A 453 -26.69 24.28 4.74
N ALA A 454 -26.51 24.74 3.50
CA ALA A 454 -26.31 26.16 3.21
C ALA A 454 -27.45 27.01 3.80
N GLY A 455 -28.64 26.42 3.96
CA GLY A 455 -29.76 27.02 4.66
C GLY A 455 -29.49 27.36 6.13
N SER A 456 -28.65 26.57 6.83
CA SER A 456 -28.23 26.86 8.21
C SER A 456 -27.32 28.10 8.32
N LEU A 457 -26.70 28.52 7.22
CA LEU A 457 -25.90 29.75 7.11
C LEU A 457 -26.72 30.93 6.57
N GLY A 458 -28.03 30.77 6.36
CA GLY A 458 -28.89 31.80 5.78
C GLY A 458 -28.66 32.03 4.28
N VAL A 459 -28.03 31.09 3.59
CA VAL A 459 -27.72 31.19 2.15
C VAL A 459 -28.58 30.20 1.36
N GLY A 460 -29.19 30.64 0.26
CA GLY A 460 -30.05 29.79 -0.55
C GLY A 460 -29.23 28.76 -1.37
N PRO A 461 -29.49 27.44 -1.25
CA PRO A 461 -28.83 26.45 -2.10
C PRO A 461 -29.34 26.56 -3.56
N LEU A 462 -28.42 26.51 -4.53
CA LEU A 462 -28.74 26.65 -5.96
C LEU A 462 -28.96 25.31 -6.67
N GLY A 463 -28.53 24.19 -6.08
CA GLY A 463 -28.55 22.88 -6.74
C GLY A 463 -27.61 22.73 -7.94
N HIS A 464 -26.85 23.76 -8.31
CA HIS A 464 -25.99 23.76 -9.49
C HIS A 464 -24.59 23.12 -9.21
N PRO A 465 -23.98 22.38 -10.15
CA PRO A 465 -22.69 21.72 -9.94
C PRO A 465 -21.49 22.65 -9.70
N LEU A 466 -21.49 23.83 -10.34
CA LEU A 466 -20.38 24.81 -10.25
C LEU A 466 -20.66 25.95 -9.27
N LEU A 467 -21.93 26.31 -9.07
CA LEU A 467 -22.39 27.40 -8.20
C LEU A 467 -23.28 26.78 -7.12
N LYS A 468 -22.85 26.86 -5.86
CA LYS A 468 -23.49 26.13 -4.75
C LYS A 468 -24.51 26.96 -4.00
N ALA A 469 -24.29 28.26 -3.89
CA ALA A 469 -25.11 29.11 -3.05
C ALA A 469 -25.26 30.53 -3.61
N ALA A 470 -26.42 31.15 -3.37
CA ALA A 470 -26.74 32.52 -3.76
C ALA A 470 -26.96 33.38 -2.51
N LEU A 471 -26.31 34.54 -2.50
CA LEU A 471 -26.42 35.55 -1.46
C LEU A 471 -26.95 36.85 -2.09
N PRO A 472 -28.27 37.12 -2.01
CA PRO A 472 -28.82 38.40 -2.43
C PRO A 472 -28.41 39.50 -1.44
N ALA A 473 -28.04 40.67 -1.95
CA ALA A 473 -27.82 41.84 -1.11
C ALA A 473 -29.16 42.34 -0.54
N ALA A 474 -29.15 42.87 0.69
CA ALA A 474 -30.36 43.35 1.35
C ALA A 474 -31.02 44.54 0.61
N THR A 475 -30.25 45.27 -0.20
CA THR A 475 -30.69 46.44 -0.97
C THR A 475 -29.94 46.49 -2.30
N GLY A 476 -30.47 47.21 -3.30
CA GLY A 476 -29.77 47.47 -4.56
C GLY A 476 -29.86 46.36 -5.61
N GLY A 477 -30.50 45.23 -5.29
CA GLY A 477 -30.77 44.15 -6.25
C GLY A 477 -29.52 43.41 -6.75
N GLU A 478 -28.40 43.55 -6.04
CA GLU A 478 -27.16 42.83 -6.29
C GLU A 478 -27.27 41.38 -5.80
N LEU A 479 -26.58 40.46 -6.49
CA LEU A 479 -26.58 39.04 -6.17
C LEU A 479 -25.14 38.50 -6.25
N VAL A 480 -24.71 37.77 -5.22
CA VAL A 480 -23.41 37.08 -5.24
C VAL A 480 -23.66 35.58 -5.23
N LEU A 481 -23.23 34.89 -6.28
CA LEU A 481 -23.22 33.43 -6.33
C LEU A 481 -21.82 32.92 -5.99
N THR A 482 -21.75 31.85 -5.20
CA THR A 482 -20.49 31.27 -4.75
C THR A 482 -20.39 29.80 -5.12
N GLY A 483 -19.17 29.33 -5.33
CA GLY A 483 -18.90 27.95 -5.72
C GLY A 483 -17.46 27.54 -5.41
N ARG A 484 -17.15 26.27 -5.64
CA ARG A 484 -15.79 25.76 -5.54
C ARG A 484 -15.53 24.75 -6.65
N LEU A 485 -14.47 24.96 -7.42
CA LEU A 485 -13.99 24.06 -8.45
C LEU A 485 -12.81 23.23 -7.93
N SER A 486 -12.84 21.92 -8.15
CA SER A 486 -11.68 21.05 -7.88
C SER A 486 -11.77 19.79 -8.72
N ALA A 487 -10.63 19.18 -9.01
CA ALA A 487 -10.57 17.90 -9.72
C ALA A 487 -11.43 16.82 -9.04
N ARG A 488 -11.54 16.89 -7.70
CA ARG A 488 -12.36 15.98 -6.91
C ARG A 488 -13.86 16.22 -7.03
N ALA A 489 -14.29 17.49 -7.09
CA ALA A 489 -15.72 17.84 -7.11
C ALA A 489 -16.30 17.81 -8.53
N GLN A 490 -15.48 18.09 -9.55
CA GLN A 490 -15.85 18.00 -10.95
C GLN A 490 -14.77 17.20 -11.70
N PRO A 491 -14.88 15.85 -11.73
CA PRO A 491 -13.86 14.98 -12.32
C PRO A 491 -13.61 15.18 -13.81
N TRP A 492 -14.50 15.86 -14.51
CA TRP A 492 -14.34 16.21 -15.92
C TRP A 492 -13.42 17.43 -16.13
N LEU A 493 -13.26 18.34 -15.16
CA LEU A 493 -12.45 19.56 -15.35
C LEU A 493 -10.97 19.27 -15.71
N PRO A 494 -10.29 18.29 -15.08
CA PRO A 494 -8.91 17.93 -15.44
C PRO A 494 -8.73 17.41 -16.87
N ASP A 495 -9.80 17.00 -17.54
CA ASP A 495 -9.74 16.53 -18.94
C ASP A 495 -9.68 17.69 -19.94
N HIS A 496 -9.95 18.94 -19.53
CA HIS A 496 -9.75 20.10 -20.40
C HIS A 496 -8.37 20.71 -20.16
N GLN A 497 -7.36 20.21 -20.88
CA GLN A 497 -5.99 20.70 -20.74
C GLN A 497 -5.54 21.48 -21.96
N VAL A 498 -4.94 22.64 -21.70
CA VAL A 498 -4.33 23.50 -22.72
C VAL A 498 -2.89 23.75 -22.32
N ALA A 499 -1.94 23.48 -23.22
CA ALA A 499 -0.50 23.51 -22.94
C ALA A 499 -0.11 22.70 -21.67
N ALA A 500 -0.67 21.48 -21.55
CA ALA A 500 -0.50 20.56 -20.42
C ALA A 500 -0.93 21.10 -19.04
N ARG A 501 -1.81 22.11 -19.00
CA ARG A 501 -2.41 22.64 -17.77
C ARG A 501 -3.92 22.44 -17.78
N PRO A 502 -4.54 21.96 -16.69
CA PRO A 502 -6.00 21.96 -16.53
C PRO A 502 -6.54 23.40 -16.54
N VAL A 503 -7.29 23.76 -17.59
CA VAL A 503 -7.91 25.07 -17.75
C VAL A 503 -9.42 24.88 -17.73
N VAL A 504 -10.14 25.62 -16.90
CA VAL A 504 -11.61 25.63 -16.91
C VAL A 504 -12.07 26.17 -18.27
N PRO A 505 -12.87 25.42 -19.06
CA PRO A 505 -13.26 25.83 -20.39
C PRO A 505 -14.13 27.09 -20.37
N GLY A 506 -14.05 27.90 -21.42
CA GLY A 506 -14.89 29.10 -21.56
C GLY A 506 -16.39 28.77 -21.51
N THR A 507 -16.77 27.59 -21.96
CA THR A 507 -18.15 27.08 -21.90
C THR A 507 -18.66 26.86 -20.48
N ALA A 508 -17.77 26.57 -19.51
CA ALA A 508 -18.16 26.50 -18.10
C ALA A 508 -18.44 27.90 -17.53
N VAL A 509 -17.75 28.93 -18.04
CA VAL A 509 -18.03 30.33 -17.68
C VAL A 509 -19.35 30.80 -18.28
N VAL A 510 -19.66 30.42 -19.52
CA VAL A 510 -20.97 30.64 -20.15
C VAL A 510 -22.09 29.99 -19.34
N GLU A 511 -21.93 28.72 -18.97
CA GLU A 511 -22.88 27.98 -18.13
C GLU A 511 -23.10 28.69 -16.78
N MET A 512 -22.03 29.12 -16.11
CA MET A 512 -22.15 29.89 -14.86
C MET A 512 -22.87 31.23 -15.07
N ALA A 513 -22.61 31.94 -16.17
CA ALA A 513 -23.27 33.21 -16.49
C ALA A 513 -24.77 33.03 -16.78
N LEU A 514 -25.16 32.00 -17.54
CA LEU A 514 -26.56 31.66 -17.81
C LEU A 514 -27.29 31.22 -16.53
N ALA A 515 -26.68 30.35 -15.72
CA ALA A 515 -27.25 29.90 -14.45
C ALA A 515 -27.45 31.07 -13.47
N ALA A 516 -26.50 32.01 -13.44
CA ALA A 516 -26.57 33.22 -12.64
C ALA A 516 -27.62 34.21 -13.16
N GLY A 517 -27.71 34.37 -14.48
CA GLY A 517 -28.76 35.15 -15.13
C GLY A 517 -30.15 34.64 -14.77
N ALA A 518 -30.36 33.32 -14.81
CA ALA A 518 -31.65 32.72 -14.47
C ALA A 518 -32.09 33.07 -13.03
N GLN A 519 -31.15 33.18 -12.07
CA GLN A 519 -31.46 33.65 -10.72
C GLN A 519 -31.80 35.14 -10.65
N ALA A 520 -31.30 35.93 -11.60
CA ALA A 520 -31.51 37.38 -11.68
C ALA A 520 -32.64 37.80 -12.65
N GLY A 521 -33.33 36.83 -13.27
CA GLY A 521 -34.39 37.06 -14.26
C GLY A 521 -33.90 37.41 -15.66
N CYS A 522 -32.65 37.09 -15.99
CA CYS A 522 -32.03 37.28 -17.30
C CYS A 522 -31.70 35.92 -17.92
N ASP A 523 -32.28 35.58 -19.07
CA ASP A 523 -32.09 34.30 -19.76
C ASP A 523 -31.11 34.39 -20.94
N THR A 524 -30.59 35.59 -21.24
CA THR A 524 -29.61 35.83 -22.30
C THR A 524 -28.30 36.37 -21.73
N VAL A 525 -27.18 35.86 -22.25
CA VAL A 525 -25.87 36.50 -22.12
C VAL A 525 -25.66 37.33 -23.37
N ASP A 526 -25.85 38.64 -23.24
CA ASP A 526 -25.73 39.59 -24.35
C ASP A 526 -24.27 39.74 -24.78
N GLU A 527 -23.39 39.89 -23.80
CA GLU A 527 -21.93 39.86 -23.96
C GLU A 527 -21.29 39.08 -22.80
N LEU A 528 -20.30 38.25 -23.09
CA LEU A 528 -19.37 37.69 -22.10
C LEU A 528 -17.95 37.77 -22.65
N THR A 529 -17.06 38.42 -21.90
CA THR A 529 -15.65 38.56 -22.23
C THR A 529 -14.77 37.86 -21.18
N LEU A 530 -13.92 36.94 -21.64
CA LEU A 530 -12.95 36.21 -20.84
C LEU A 530 -11.64 37.00 -20.76
N ARG A 531 -11.30 37.48 -19.57
CA ARG A 531 -10.11 38.32 -19.32
C ARG A 531 -8.87 37.50 -19.04
N ARG A 532 -9.02 36.43 -18.25
CA ARG A 532 -7.92 35.57 -17.81
C ARG A 532 -8.38 34.12 -17.72
N PRO A 533 -7.58 33.15 -18.22
CA PRO A 533 -7.86 31.74 -18.01
C PRO A 533 -8.01 31.39 -16.53
N LEU A 534 -8.95 30.51 -16.23
CA LEU A 534 -9.14 29.90 -14.92
C LEU A 534 -8.34 28.60 -14.91
N VAL A 535 -7.14 28.59 -14.32
CA VAL A 535 -6.28 27.40 -14.25
C VAL A 535 -6.59 26.65 -12.96
N LEU A 536 -6.96 25.37 -13.08
CA LEU A 536 -7.26 24.53 -11.92
C LEU A 536 -5.95 24.09 -11.25
N PRO A 537 -5.78 24.28 -9.94
CA PRO A 537 -4.55 23.88 -9.25
C PRO A 537 -4.44 22.35 -9.16
N GLU A 538 -3.19 21.85 -9.15
CA GLU A 538 -2.89 20.41 -9.01
C GLU A 538 -3.40 19.85 -7.68
N ASP A 539 -3.23 20.63 -6.60
CA ASP A 539 -3.74 20.35 -5.25
C ASP A 539 -4.75 21.42 -4.81
N GLY A 540 -5.81 21.01 -4.10
CA GLY A 540 -6.82 21.92 -3.56
C GLY A 540 -7.95 22.27 -4.55
N GLY A 541 -8.32 23.55 -4.62
CA GLY A 541 -9.41 24.01 -5.48
C GLY A 541 -9.48 25.53 -5.62
N LEU A 542 -10.37 25.99 -6.49
CA LEU A 542 -10.66 27.41 -6.72
C LEU A 542 -11.99 27.76 -6.06
N GLN A 543 -12.00 28.75 -5.18
CA GLN A 543 -13.22 29.40 -4.73
C GLN A 543 -13.69 30.39 -5.79
N LEU A 544 -14.99 30.43 -6.03
CA LEU A 544 -15.62 31.29 -7.02
C LEU A 544 -16.54 32.31 -6.34
N GLN A 545 -16.55 33.52 -6.88
CA GLN A 545 -17.57 34.54 -6.64
C GLN A 545 -18.00 35.12 -7.97
N LEU A 546 -19.29 34.98 -8.30
CA LEU A 546 -19.92 35.62 -9.44
C LEU A 546 -20.85 36.70 -8.91
N ARG A 547 -20.47 37.96 -9.10
CA ARG A 547 -21.21 39.12 -8.62
C ARG A 547 -22.04 39.70 -9.74
N ILE A 548 -23.35 39.85 -9.52
CA ILE A 548 -24.29 40.49 -10.42
C ILE A 548 -24.74 41.81 -9.81
N THR A 549 -24.76 42.88 -10.60
CA THR A 549 -25.27 44.19 -10.19
C THR A 549 -26.80 44.21 -10.09
N GLY A 550 -27.33 45.27 -9.48
CA GLY A 550 -28.73 45.65 -9.66
C GLY A 550 -29.11 45.85 -11.14
N PRO A 551 -30.41 45.83 -11.47
CA PRO A 551 -30.87 46.05 -12.84
C PRO A 551 -30.58 47.49 -13.27
N GLU A 552 -30.04 47.66 -14.47
CA GLU A 552 -29.95 48.93 -15.16
C GLU A 552 -31.35 49.37 -15.67
N PRO A 553 -31.54 50.63 -16.13
CA PRO A 553 -32.85 51.12 -16.59
C PRO A 553 -33.49 50.31 -17.73
N ASP A 554 -32.68 49.63 -18.53
CA ASP A 554 -33.08 48.72 -19.62
C ASP A 554 -33.28 47.26 -19.17
N LEU A 555 -33.26 47.02 -17.85
CA LEU A 555 -33.33 45.72 -17.19
C LEU A 555 -32.12 44.81 -17.41
N THR A 556 -31.05 45.29 -18.05
CA THR A 556 -29.79 44.55 -18.14
C THR A 556 -29.06 44.54 -16.81
N ARG A 557 -28.13 43.59 -16.65
CA ARG A 557 -27.31 43.44 -15.44
C ARG A 557 -25.89 43.10 -15.81
N ARG A 558 -24.92 43.65 -15.07
CA ARG A 558 -23.52 43.28 -15.23
C ARG A 558 -23.17 42.15 -14.29
N ALA A 559 -22.43 41.17 -14.77
CA ALA A 559 -21.89 40.08 -13.96
C ALA A 559 -20.36 40.02 -14.06
N GLU A 560 -19.69 39.75 -12.94
CA GLU A 560 -18.24 39.66 -12.85
C GLU A 560 -17.82 38.39 -12.11
N LEU A 561 -17.02 37.55 -12.77
CA LEU A 561 -16.51 36.30 -12.20
C LEU A 561 -15.12 36.52 -11.58
N TYR A 562 -15.03 36.29 -10.29
CA TYR A 562 -13.81 36.27 -9.52
C TYR A 562 -13.48 34.85 -9.06
N ALA A 563 -12.20 34.51 -9.02
CA ALA A 563 -11.74 33.27 -8.43
C ALA A 563 -10.45 33.46 -7.63
N ARG A 564 -10.22 32.56 -6.68
CA ARG A 564 -8.96 32.43 -5.94
C ARG A 564 -8.70 30.97 -5.55
N PRO A 565 -7.44 30.52 -5.50
CA PRO A 565 -7.08 29.27 -4.84
C PRO A 565 -7.52 29.25 -3.37
N ASP A 566 -7.85 28.08 -2.81
CA ASP A 566 -8.32 27.96 -1.42
C ASP A 566 -7.38 28.60 -0.39
N ASP A 567 -6.07 28.49 -0.60
CA ASP A 567 -5.04 28.98 0.32
C ASP A 567 -4.53 30.39 -0.03
N ALA A 568 -5.13 31.05 -1.03
CA ALA A 568 -4.71 32.37 -1.49
C ALA A 568 -5.63 33.48 -0.95
N PRO A 569 -5.08 34.62 -0.47
CA PRO A 569 -5.91 35.70 0.07
C PRO A 569 -6.58 36.56 -1.03
N ALA A 570 -5.96 36.69 -2.21
CA ALA A 570 -6.36 37.65 -3.23
C ALA A 570 -7.31 37.04 -4.29
N TRP A 571 -8.35 37.79 -4.64
CA TRP A 571 -9.27 37.45 -5.73
C TRP A 571 -8.76 37.97 -7.07
N THR A 572 -8.90 37.17 -8.11
CA THR A 572 -8.58 37.54 -9.50
C THR A 572 -9.85 37.66 -10.31
N HIS A 573 -9.99 38.73 -11.11
CA HIS A 573 -11.10 38.93 -12.03
C HIS A 573 -10.85 38.16 -13.34
N HIS A 574 -11.71 37.19 -13.67
CA HIS A 574 -11.54 36.27 -14.79
C HIS A 574 -12.44 36.56 -15.98
N ALA A 575 -13.68 37.02 -15.75
CA ALA A 575 -14.63 37.29 -16.82
C ALA A 575 -15.64 38.37 -16.43
N SER A 576 -16.13 39.10 -17.43
CA SER A 576 -17.23 40.07 -17.30
C SER A 576 -18.33 39.73 -18.28
N ALA A 577 -19.59 39.85 -17.87
CA ALA A 577 -20.75 39.61 -18.71
C ALA A 577 -21.81 40.69 -18.58
N VAL A 578 -22.61 40.88 -19.63
CA VAL A 578 -23.86 41.62 -19.64
C VAL A 578 -24.99 40.61 -19.82
N LEU A 579 -25.91 40.59 -18.88
CA LEU A 579 -27.05 39.69 -18.83
C LEU A 579 -28.30 40.49 -19.15
N ALA A 580 -29.12 39.99 -20.07
CA ALA A 580 -30.32 40.67 -20.52
C ALA A 580 -31.54 39.74 -20.41
N PRO A 581 -32.74 40.27 -20.13
CA PRO A 581 -33.97 39.53 -20.34
C PRO A 581 -34.23 39.38 -21.85
N SER A 582 -34.56 38.19 -22.30
CA SER A 582 -34.99 37.96 -23.68
C SER A 582 -36.47 38.27 -23.84
N PRO A 583 -36.90 38.87 -24.96
CA PRO A 583 -38.29 38.76 -25.38
C PRO A 583 -38.62 37.28 -25.68
N PRO A 584 -39.88 36.85 -25.52
CA PRO A 584 -40.30 35.49 -25.86
C PRO A 584 -40.00 35.22 -27.34
N ALA A 585 -39.27 34.14 -27.60
CA ALA A 585 -38.91 33.76 -28.97
C ALA A 585 -40.15 33.26 -29.73
N PRO A 586 -40.34 33.64 -31.01
CA PRO A 586 -41.30 33.00 -31.88
C PRO A 586 -40.93 31.52 -32.10
N ASP A 587 -41.96 30.67 -32.18
CA ASP A 587 -41.83 29.23 -32.42
C ASP A 587 -41.59 28.96 -33.92
N ASP A 588 -40.34 29.07 -34.35
CA ASP A 588 -39.95 28.93 -35.75
C ASP A 588 -39.79 27.45 -36.19
N GLY A 589 -40.82 26.62 -36.00
CA GLY A 589 -40.94 25.27 -36.59
C GLY A 589 -39.70 24.34 -36.45
N PRO A 590 -39.57 23.28 -37.27
CA PRO A 590 -38.36 22.45 -37.27
C PRO A 590 -37.19 23.25 -37.87
N GLY A 591 -36.24 23.64 -37.02
CA GLY A 591 -35.04 24.36 -37.43
C GLY A 591 -34.14 23.61 -38.43
N PRO A 592 -33.15 24.30 -39.03
CA PRO A 592 -32.31 23.78 -40.12
C PRO A 592 -31.51 22.50 -39.80
N LEU A 593 -31.46 22.10 -38.53
CA LEU A 593 -30.77 20.91 -38.01
C LEU A 593 -31.67 19.67 -37.87
N ALA A 594 -32.93 19.73 -38.32
CA ALA A 594 -33.87 18.62 -38.25
C ALA A 594 -33.50 17.45 -39.19
N ALA A 595 -33.03 17.74 -40.40
CA ALA A 595 -32.51 16.76 -41.35
C ALA A 595 -31.01 16.50 -41.09
N TRP A 596 -30.63 15.25 -40.83
CA TRP A 596 -29.26 14.90 -40.42
C TRP A 596 -28.75 13.59 -41.06
N PRO A 597 -27.49 13.54 -41.57
CA PRO A 597 -26.59 14.69 -41.74
C PRO A 597 -27.20 15.72 -42.71
N PRO A 598 -26.79 17.00 -42.65
CA PRO A 598 -27.37 18.05 -43.48
C PRO A 598 -27.29 17.68 -44.98
N PRO A 599 -28.40 17.77 -45.74
CA PRO A 599 -28.38 17.41 -47.16
C PRO A 599 -27.32 18.18 -47.95
N GLY A 600 -26.46 17.46 -48.67
CA GLY A 600 -25.38 18.05 -49.47
C GLY A 600 -24.08 18.35 -48.71
N ALA A 601 -24.03 18.15 -47.39
CA ALA A 601 -22.79 18.29 -46.62
C ALA A 601 -21.87 17.07 -46.81
N GLN A 602 -20.57 17.32 -47.03
CA GLN A 602 -19.56 16.27 -47.19
C GLN A 602 -18.97 15.88 -45.82
N PRO A 603 -18.80 14.58 -45.53
CA PRO A 603 -18.17 14.16 -44.29
C PRO A 603 -16.69 14.57 -44.23
N VAL A 604 -16.25 15.00 -43.06
CA VAL A 604 -14.85 15.27 -42.74
C VAL A 604 -14.26 14.05 -42.03
N ASP A 605 -13.07 13.61 -42.44
CA ASP A 605 -12.34 12.57 -41.70
C ASP A 605 -11.85 13.11 -40.35
N THR A 606 -12.34 12.51 -39.27
CA THR A 606 -11.97 12.84 -37.89
C THR A 606 -11.02 11.80 -37.27
N THR A 607 -10.49 10.87 -38.07
CA THR A 607 -9.52 9.87 -37.59
C THR A 607 -8.25 10.56 -37.10
N GLY A 608 -7.80 10.26 -35.88
CA GLY A 608 -6.63 10.89 -35.26
C GLY A 608 -6.81 12.37 -34.90
N PHE A 609 -8.03 12.92 -34.99
CA PHE A 609 -8.31 14.34 -34.77
C PHE A 609 -7.84 14.86 -33.41
N TYR A 610 -8.11 14.11 -32.34
CA TYR A 610 -7.71 14.50 -30.98
C TYR A 610 -6.20 14.37 -30.72
N ASP A 611 -5.51 13.48 -31.42
CA ASP A 611 -4.05 13.37 -31.32
C ASP A 611 -3.39 14.57 -32.02
N ALA A 612 -3.90 14.96 -33.19
CA ALA A 612 -3.48 16.19 -33.86
C ALA A 612 -3.78 17.46 -33.05
N LEU A 613 -4.87 17.47 -32.26
CA LEU A 613 -5.16 18.56 -31.32
C LEU A 613 -4.17 18.59 -30.14
N ALA A 614 -3.77 17.43 -29.61
CA ALA A 614 -2.78 17.34 -28.56
C ALA A 614 -1.40 17.87 -29.00
N GLU A 615 -1.00 17.62 -30.24
CA GLU A 615 0.23 18.21 -30.83
C GLU A 615 0.20 19.74 -30.90
N ARG A 616 -1.00 20.32 -31.01
CA ARG A 616 -1.24 21.78 -31.00
C ARG A 616 -1.38 22.37 -29.59
N GLY A 617 -1.34 21.53 -28.56
CA GLY A 617 -1.45 21.91 -27.15
C GLY A 617 -2.83 21.69 -26.53
N TYR A 618 -3.81 21.16 -27.25
CA TYR A 618 -5.13 20.80 -26.70
C TYR A 618 -5.13 19.34 -26.23
N HIS A 619 -4.81 19.10 -24.97
CA HIS A 619 -4.76 17.75 -24.41
C HIS A 619 -6.11 17.37 -23.81
N TYR A 620 -7.12 17.22 -24.66
CA TYR A 620 -8.45 16.80 -24.22
C TYR A 620 -8.44 15.35 -23.73
N GLY A 621 -8.95 15.13 -22.53
CA GLY A 621 -9.23 13.83 -21.93
C GLY A 621 -10.62 13.30 -22.28
N PRO A 622 -11.01 12.13 -21.75
CA PRO A 622 -12.24 11.43 -22.12
C PRO A 622 -13.51 12.29 -22.14
N ALA A 623 -13.71 13.16 -21.14
CA ALA A 623 -14.94 13.97 -21.03
C ALA A 623 -15.13 14.96 -22.20
N PHE A 624 -14.04 15.45 -22.79
CA PHE A 624 -14.05 16.43 -23.88
C PHE A 624 -13.91 15.79 -25.28
N ARG A 625 -13.64 14.48 -25.35
CA ARG A 625 -13.56 13.72 -26.61
C ARG A 625 -14.94 13.26 -27.07
N ALA A 626 -15.88 14.20 -27.19
CA ALA A 626 -17.29 13.90 -27.45
C ALA A 626 -17.72 14.03 -28.92
N LEU A 627 -16.83 14.41 -29.85
CA LEU A 627 -17.12 14.48 -31.29
C LEU A 627 -17.36 13.09 -31.88
N ARG A 628 -18.52 12.91 -32.51
CA ARG A 628 -18.96 11.66 -33.15
C ARG A 628 -18.87 11.71 -34.67
N GLY A 629 -19.09 12.88 -35.24
CA GLY A 629 -18.97 13.09 -36.69
C GLY A 629 -18.88 14.58 -37.01
N ALA A 630 -18.28 14.89 -38.15
CA ALA A 630 -18.16 16.23 -38.68
C ALA A 630 -18.47 16.26 -40.17
N TRP A 631 -19.12 17.33 -40.64
CA TRP A 631 -19.45 17.55 -42.04
C TRP A 631 -19.20 18.99 -42.44
N ARG A 632 -19.08 19.24 -43.73
CA ARG A 632 -18.83 20.56 -44.30
C ARG A 632 -19.73 20.82 -45.50
N SER A 633 -20.28 22.03 -45.58
CA SER A 633 -20.97 22.55 -46.76
C SER A 633 -20.49 23.97 -47.05
N GLY A 634 -19.67 24.15 -48.09
CA GLY A 634 -19.03 25.45 -48.36
C GLY A 634 -18.11 25.89 -47.21
N GLU A 635 -18.45 26.99 -46.55
CA GLU A 635 -17.76 27.50 -45.35
C GLU A 635 -18.44 27.09 -44.04
N GLU A 636 -19.63 26.49 -44.10
CA GLU A 636 -20.34 26.02 -42.91
C GLU A 636 -19.81 24.68 -42.43
N LEU A 637 -19.67 24.56 -41.11
CA LEU A 637 -19.20 23.36 -40.42
C LEU A 637 -20.35 22.77 -39.60
N PHE A 638 -20.44 21.44 -39.60
CA PHE A 638 -21.44 20.71 -38.85
C PHE A 638 -20.80 19.65 -37.99
N ALA A 639 -21.32 19.45 -36.79
CA ALA A 639 -20.81 18.44 -35.87
C ALA A 639 -21.95 17.70 -35.17
N GLU A 640 -21.72 16.41 -34.92
CA GLU A 640 -22.49 15.61 -33.98
C GLU A 640 -21.62 15.34 -32.75
N VAL A 641 -22.10 15.73 -31.57
CA VAL A 641 -21.40 15.52 -30.31
C VAL A 641 -22.30 14.81 -29.31
N ALA A 642 -21.74 13.93 -28.50
CA ALA A 642 -22.51 13.24 -27.45
C ALA A 642 -21.63 12.90 -26.24
N LEU A 643 -22.14 13.26 -25.06
CA LEU A 643 -21.50 12.92 -23.78
C LEU A 643 -21.32 11.40 -23.67
N ASP A 644 -20.20 11.01 -23.07
CA ASP A 644 -19.95 9.62 -22.72
C ASP A 644 -20.96 9.11 -21.66
N ALA A 645 -20.98 7.80 -21.41
CA ALA A 645 -21.92 7.22 -20.46
C ALA A 645 -21.70 7.70 -19.01
N ALA A 646 -20.46 8.06 -18.64
CA ALA A 646 -20.11 8.49 -17.28
C ALA A 646 -20.69 9.88 -16.96
N HIS A 647 -20.67 10.79 -17.94
CA HIS A 647 -21.12 12.18 -17.82
C HIS A 647 -22.56 12.44 -18.31
N ARG A 648 -23.31 11.39 -18.66
CA ARG A 648 -24.76 11.53 -18.93
C ARG A 648 -25.59 11.71 -17.67
N THR A 649 -25.12 11.19 -16.55
CA THR A 649 -25.88 11.15 -15.30
C THR A 649 -25.95 12.52 -14.61
N ASP A 650 -24.96 13.39 -14.83
CA ASP A 650 -24.90 14.75 -14.30
C ASP A 650 -25.37 15.84 -15.28
N ALA A 651 -25.60 15.51 -16.56
CA ALA A 651 -26.06 16.45 -17.59
C ALA A 651 -27.33 17.22 -17.19
N ALA A 652 -28.27 16.57 -16.48
CA ALA A 652 -29.51 17.21 -16.00
C ALA A 652 -29.31 18.26 -14.89
N SER A 653 -28.11 18.34 -14.31
CA SER A 653 -27.77 19.33 -13.29
C SER A 653 -27.24 20.64 -13.88
N TYR A 654 -27.02 20.70 -15.20
CA TYR A 654 -26.57 21.88 -15.94
C TYR A 654 -27.68 22.38 -16.86
N LEU A 655 -27.67 23.67 -17.21
CA LEU A 655 -28.46 24.19 -18.33
C LEU A 655 -27.96 23.54 -19.63
N LEU A 656 -26.66 23.61 -19.89
CA LEU A 656 -25.99 22.82 -20.92
C LEU A 656 -24.62 22.36 -20.41
N HIS A 657 -24.36 21.04 -20.41
CA HIS A 657 -23.12 20.50 -19.85
C HIS A 657 -21.89 21.14 -20.53
N PRO A 658 -20.95 21.77 -19.79
CA PRO A 658 -19.85 22.53 -20.39
C PRO A 658 -18.97 21.72 -21.35
N ALA A 659 -18.68 20.46 -21.04
CA ALA A 659 -17.90 19.58 -21.92
C ALA A 659 -18.62 19.25 -23.25
N LEU A 660 -19.96 19.21 -23.25
CA LEU A 660 -20.75 18.99 -24.46
C LEU A 660 -20.73 20.22 -25.38
N LEU A 661 -20.91 21.40 -24.79
CA LEU A 661 -20.80 22.67 -25.52
C LEU A 661 -19.38 22.91 -26.03
N ASP A 662 -18.36 22.54 -25.25
CA ASP A 662 -16.96 22.71 -25.68
C ASP A 662 -16.63 21.79 -26.86
N ALA A 663 -17.01 20.51 -26.76
CA ALA A 663 -16.83 19.56 -27.85
C ALA A 663 -17.56 19.99 -29.14
N ALA A 664 -18.71 20.68 -29.02
CA ALA A 664 -19.43 21.25 -30.18
C ALA A 664 -18.57 22.23 -30.97
N LEU A 665 -17.64 22.93 -30.32
CA LEU A 665 -16.75 23.90 -30.95
C LEU A 665 -15.51 23.25 -31.59
N HIS A 666 -15.18 22.00 -31.26
CA HIS A 666 -13.94 21.36 -31.72
C HIS A 666 -13.87 21.27 -33.25
N VAL A 667 -15.02 21.19 -33.93
CA VAL A 667 -15.07 21.15 -35.40
C VAL A 667 -14.46 22.40 -36.05
N ILE A 668 -14.37 23.54 -35.34
CA ILE A 668 -13.66 24.74 -35.84
C ILE A 668 -12.18 24.43 -36.11
N ALA A 669 -11.56 23.58 -35.29
CA ALA A 669 -10.16 23.20 -35.40
C ALA A 669 -9.87 22.20 -36.53
N VAL A 670 -10.90 21.76 -37.26
CA VAL A 670 -10.76 21.07 -38.55
C VAL A 670 -10.33 22.03 -39.65
N HIS A 671 -10.72 23.31 -39.57
CA HIS A 671 -10.45 24.31 -40.61
C HIS A 671 -9.18 25.13 -40.36
N ASP A 672 -8.84 25.40 -39.10
CA ASP A 672 -7.60 26.07 -38.71
C ASP A 672 -6.64 25.09 -38.05
N THR A 673 -5.57 24.74 -38.77
CA THR A 673 -4.61 23.71 -38.37
C THR A 673 -3.35 24.28 -37.70
N THR A 674 -3.22 25.60 -37.57
CA THR A 674 -1.89 26.21 -37.30
C THR A 674 -1.74 26.90 -35.95
N ARG A 675 -2.84 27.31 -35.28
CA ARG A 675 -2.75 28.15 -34.07
C ARG A 675 -3.56 27.57 -32.91
N LEU A 676 -2.99 27.65 -31.70
CA LEU A 676 -3.70 27.43 -30.45
C LEU A 676 -4.60 28.65 -30.16
N ARG A 677 -5.91 28.51 -30.39
CA ARG A 677 -6.93 29.53 -30.11
C ARG A 677 -7.89 29.10 -29.00
N LEU A 678 -8.26 30.02 -28.13
CA LEU A 678 -9.30 29.81 -27.11
C LEU A 678 -10.45 30.79 -27.30
N PRO A 679 -11.67 30.45 -26.85
CA PRO A 679 -12.77 31.41 -26.75
C PRO A 679 -12.34 32.66 -25.97
N PHE A 680 -12.63 33.83 -26.52
CA PHE A 680 -12.34 35.11 -25.90
C PHE A 680 -13.62 35.85 -25.52
N SER A 681 -14.57 35.94 -26.46
CA SER A 681 -15.87 36.58 -26.19
C SER A 681 -17.02 35.80 -26.81
N TRP A 682 -18.17 35.87 -26.15
CA TRP A 682 -19.42 35.24 -26.53
C TRP A 682 -20.52 36.30 -26.53
N ASN A 683 -21.22 36.46 -27.64
CA ASN A 683 -22.29 37.44 -27.78
C ASN A 683 -23.61 36.74 -28.15
N GLY A 684 -24.69 37.21 -27.55
CA GLY A 684 -26.04 36.71 -27.81
C GLY A 684 -26.21 35.22 -27.53
N VAL A 685 -25.69 34.72 -26.40
CA VAL A 685 -25.87 33.30 -26.02
C VAL A 685 -27.25 33.10 -25.42
N ARG A 686 -28.02 32.17 -26.01
CA ARG A 686 -29.38 31.85 -25.58
C ARG A 686 -29.61 30.33 -25.57
N LEU A 687 -30.32 29.85 -24.56
CA LEU A 687 -30.79 28.46 -24.49
C LEU A 687 -32.32 28.39 -24.56
N ARG A 688 -32.83 27.44 -25.33
CA ARG A 688 -34.26 27.14 -25.48
C ARG A 688 -34.66 25.84 -24.80
N ALA A 689 -33.73 24.90 -24.70
CA ALA A 689 -33.87 23.65 -23.97
C ALA A 689 -32.63 23.38 -23.13
N THR A 690 -32.79 22.63 -22.04
CA THR A 690 -31.72 22.30 -21.10
C THR A 690 -31.49 20.79 -21.02
N ALA A 691 -30.44 20.36 -20.32
CA ALA A 691 -30.15 18.95 -20.04
C ALA A 691 -29.92 18.07 -21.29
N ALA A 692 -29.54 18.67 -22.42
CA ALA A 692 -29.17 17.93 -23.62
C ALA A 692 -27.94 17.04 -23.36
N THR A 693 -27.99 15.77 -23.78
CA THR A 693 -26.87 14.82 -23.69
C THR A 693 -26.12 14.63 -25.01
N SER A 694 -26.68 15.15 -26.10
CA SER A 694 -26.13 15.11 -27.45
C SER A 694 -26.58 16.33 -28.25
N LEU A 695 -25.72 16.86 -29.10
CA LEU A 695 -26.02 18.00 -29.96
C LEU A 695 -25.68 17.70 -31.42
N ARG A 696 -26.51 18.23 -32.30
CA ARG A 696 -26.24 18.58 -33.69
C ARG A 696 -25.91 20.05 -33.72
N VAL A 697 -24.84 20.41 -34.41
CA VAL A 697 -24.26 21.75 -34.36
C VAL A 697 -24.10 22.26 -35.78
N ARG A 698 -24.43 23.53 -36.01
CA ARG A 698 -24.03 24.29 -37.21
C ARG A 698 -23.18 25.47 -36.78
N ILE A 699 -22.01 25.60 -37.39
CA ILE A 699 -21.08 26.72 -37.17
C ILE A 699 -20.88 27.45 -38.49
N THR A 700 -21.21 28.74 -38.49
CA THR A 700 -21.08 29.61 -39.66
C THR A 700 -20.00 30.67 -39.37
N PRO A 701 -18.88 30.69 -40.11
CA PRO A 701 -17.89 31.76 -39.99
C PRO A 701 -18.50 33.13 -40.27
N ARG A 702 -18.19 34.11 -39.43
CA ARG A 702 -18.57 35.53 -39.59
C ARG A 702 -17.38 36.35 -40.05
N THR A 703 -16.23 36.12 -39.41
CA THR A 703 -14.93 36.72 -39.73
C THR A 703 -13.85 35.63 -39.68
N ALA A 704 -12.57 36.01 -39.82
CA ALA A 704 -11.45 35.06 -39.70
C ALA A 704 -11.37 34.40 -38.31
N ASP A 705 -11.83 35.10 -37.27
CA ASP A 705 -11.70 34.69 -35.87
C ASP A 705 -13.04 34.59 -35.14
N SER A 706 -14.18 34.80 -35.82
CA SER A 706 -15.50 34.76 -35.20
C SER A 706 -16.54 33.91 -35.94
N TYR A 707 -17.43 33.29 -35.17
CA TYR A 707 -18.35 32.25 -35.64
C TYR A 707 -19.74 32.39 -35.00
N ALA A 708 -20.80 32.20 -35.77
CA ALA A 708 -22.14 31.95 -35.22
C ALA A 708 -22.32 30.45 -34.97
N VAL A 709 -23.00 30.07 -33.88
CA VAL A 709 -23.22 28.68 -33.49
C VAL A 709 -24.70 28.42 -33.25
N GLU A 710 -25.25 27.38 -33.87
CA GLU A 710 -26.60 26.89 -33.63
C GLU A 710 -26.55 25.47 -33.10
N LEU A 711 -27.36 25.19 -32.08
CA LEU A 711 -27.38 23.93 -31.34
C LEU A 711 -28.80 23.34 -31.40
N ALA A 712 -28.89 22.08 -31.79
CA ALA A 712 -30.13 21.30 -31.74
C ALA A 712 -29.86 19.90 -31.21
N ASP A 713 -30.88 19.22 -30.70
CA ASP A 713 -30.82 17.80 -30.36
C ASP A 713 -31.87 17.01 -31.17
N THR A 714 -32.26 15.83 -30.69
CA THR A 714 -33.29 15.03 -31.37
C THR A 714 -34.72 15.56 -31.15
N GLN A 715 -34.92 16.47 -30.19
CA GLN A 715 -36.20 17.05 -29.82
C GLN A 715 -36.41 18.44 -30.44
N GLY A 716 -35.35 19.19 -30.74
CA GLY A 716 -35.45 20.48 -31.42
C GLY A 716 -34.26 21.39 -31.15
N THR A 717 -34.46 22.71 -31.29
CA THR A 717 -33.42 23.70 -31.00
C THR A 717 -33.10 23.74 -29.50
N VAL A 718 -31.82 23.58 -29.18
CA VAL A 718 -31.30 23.66 -27.81
C VAL A 718 -30.84 25.08 -27.49
N GLY A 719 -30.20 25.78 -28.44
CA GLY A 719 -29.71 27.14 -28.21
C GLY A 719 -28.91 27.71 -29.38
N SER A 720 -28.40 28.92 -29.19
CA SER A 720 -27.60 29.63 -30.19
C SER A 720 -26.58 30.57 -29.55
N VAL A 721 -25.53 30.87 -30.31
CA VAL A 721 -24.54 31.93 -30.07
C VAL A 721 -24.49 32.79 -31.32
N GLU A 722 -24.77 34.08 -31.19
CA GLU A 722 -24.81 34.99 -32.34
C GLU A 722 -23.40 35.25 -32.89
N ASP A 723 -22.42 35.46 -31.99
CA ASP A 723 -21.01 35.60 -32.33
C ASP A 723 -20.09 35.07 -31.21
N LEU A 724 -19.28 34.08 -31.55
CA LEU A 724 -18.19 33.53 -30.74
C LEU A 724 -16.86 33.95 -31.36
N THR A 725 -16.08 34.77 -30.66
CA THR A 725 -14.74 35.16 -31.11
C THR A 725 -13.66 34.33 -30.41
N LEU A 726 -12.75 33.76 -31.20
CA LEU A 726 -11.57 33.02 -30.73
C LEU A 726 -10.32 33.90 -30.83
N ARG A 727 -9.37 33.74 -29.89
CA ARG A 727 -8.08 34.43 -29.95
C ARG A 727 -6.93 33.46 -29.80
N THR A 728 -5.82 33.77 -30.48
CA THR A 728 -4.57 33.01 -30.32
C THR A 728 -4.01 33.22 -28.92
N VAL A 729 -3.56 32.14 -28.28
CA VAL A 729 -3.00 32.14 -26.93
C VAL A 729 -1.51 31.81 -26.98
N ASP A 730 -0.70 32.58 -26.28
CA ASP A 730 0.69 32.22 -26.01
C ASP A 730 0.74 31.25 -24.81
N PRO A 731 1.24 30.00 -24.99
CA PRO A 731 1.36 29.02 -23.91
C PRO A 731 2.06 29.54 -22.66
N ARG A 732 2.99 30.51 -22.79
CA ARG A 732 3.73 31.10 -21.66
C ARG A 732 2.82 31.91 -20.72
N GLN A 733 1.69 32.42 -21.21
CA GLN A 733 0.71 33.13 -20.38
C GLN A 733 -0.05 32.19 -19.43
N LEU A 734 -0.05 30.88 -19.72
CA LEU A 734 -0.59 29.84 -18.85
C LEU A 734 0.42 29.38 -17.78
N GLU A 735 1.72 29.60 -17.99
CA GLU A 735 2.79 29.31 -17.02
C GLU A 735 2.89 30.39 -15.93
N ALA A 736 2.63 31.64 -16.27
CA ALA A 736 2.76 32.78 -15.38
C ALA A 736 1.50 32.97 -14.51
N GLY A 737 1.21 31.99 -13.65
CA GLY A 737 0.13 32.07 -12.66
C GLY A 737 0.23 33.25 -11.66
N HIS A 738 1.30 34.05 -11.68
CA HIS A 738 1.51 35.21 -10.81
C HIS A 738 2.41 36.30 -11.46
N ALA A 739 2.13 36.75 -12.68
CA ALA A 739 2.78 37.97 -13.19
C ALA A 739 2.06 39.24 -12.69
N GLY A 740 2.30 39.57 -11.41
CA GLY A 740 2.17 40.95 -10.96
C GLY A 740 3.23 41.80 -11.68
N HIS A 741 2.78 42.83 -12.40
CA HIS A 741 3.57 43.91 -12.97
C HIS A 741 4.45 43.56 -14.19
N ALA A 742 3.83 43.32 -15.34
CA ALA A 742 4.46 43.61 -16.63
C ALA A 742 4.15 45.06 -17.02
N LEU A 743 5.15 45.81 -17.51
CA LEU A 743 4.93 47.08 -18.21
C LEU A 743 4.21 46.76 -19.52
N LEU A 744 2.95 47.19 -19.63
CA LEU A 744 2.16 47.05 -20.86
C LEU A 744 2.54 48.18 -21.82
N ARG A 745 2.74 47.85 -23.10
CA ARG A 745 2.89 48.82 -24.19
C ARG A 745 1.59 48.89 -24.97
N LEU A 746 1.09 50.10 -25.22
CA LEU A 746 -0.04 50.30 -26.11
C LEU A 746 0.39 50.01 -27.55
N ASP A 747 -0.29 49.10 -28.24
CA ASP A 747 -0.05 48.80 -29.65
C ASP A 747 -1.30 49.15 -30.44
N TRP A 748 -1.24 50.24 -31.22
CA TRP A 748 -2.36 50.73 -32.01
C TRP A 748 -2.48 49.92 -33.28
N THR A 749 -3.59 49.19 -33.43
CA THR A 749 -3.89 48.50 -34.68
C THR A 749 -4.58 49.47 -35.64
N PRO A 750 -4.03 49.75 -36.83
CA PRO A 750 -4.66 50.67 -37.78
C PRO A 750 -6.01 50.11 -38.23
N LEU A 751 -7.09 50.87 -37.99
CA LEU A 751 -8.39 50.54 -38.56
C LEU A 751 -8.38 50.91 -40.04
N ALA A 752 -8.62 49.93 -40.93
CA ALA A 752 -8.81 50.23 -42.34
C ALA A 752 -10.07 51.08 -42.49
N LEU A 753 -9.91 52.35 -42.86
CA LEU A 753 -11.05 53.23 -43.11
C LEU A 753 -11.82 52.71 -44.32
N PRO A 754 -13.16 52.64 -44.26
CA PRO A 754 -13.96 52.34 -45.43
C PRO A 754 -13.65 53.35 -46.54
N ALA A 755 -13.70 52.91 -47.80
CA ALA A 755 -13.56 53.80 -48.95
C ALA A 755 -14.56 54.96 -48.83
N ALA A 756 -14.09 56.17 -49.18
CA ALA A 756 -14.75 57.44 -48.88
C ALA A 756 -16.28 57.42 -49.04
N PRO A 757 -17.04 57.96 -48.08
CA PRO A 757 -18.49 58.03 -48.19
C PRO A 757 -18.90 58.85 -49.43
N ALA A 758 -19.96 58.40 -50.11
CA ALA A 758 -20.45 58.98 -51.36
C ALA A 758 -21.12 60.37 -51.23
N ALA A 759 -21.20 60.92 -50.02
CA ALA A 759 -21.81 62.23 -49.74
C ALA A 759 -20.72 63.31 -49.53
N PRO A 760 -20.91 64.54 -50.03
CA PRO A 760 -19.97 65.63 -49.79
C PRO A 760 -19.95 65.96 -48.29
N GLN A 761 -18.84 65.63 -47.63
CA GLN A 761 -18.61 66.00 -46.23
C GLN A 761 -18.13 67.45 -46.17
N THR A 762 -18.91 68.31 -45.55
CA THR A 762 -18.48 69.61 -45.05
C THR A 762 -17.63 69.39 -43.79
N LEU A 763 -16.36 69.75 -43.87
CA LEU A 763 -15.36 69.60 -42.82
C LEU A 763 -15.07 70.96 -42.17
N ALA A 764 -14.95 71.01 -40.85
CA ALA A 764 -14.44 72.18 -40.15
C ALA A 764 -13.34 71.80 -39.16
N VAL A 765 -12.37 72.69 -38.96
CA VAL A 765 -11.33 72.55 -37.95
C VAL A 765 -11.62 73.48 -36.78
N LEU A 766 -11.64 72.92 -35.57
CA LEU A 766 -11.84 73.62 -34.31
C LEU A 766 -10.51 73.69 -33.56
N GLY A 767 -9.98 74.88 -33.29
CA GLY A 767 -8.71 75.02 -32.56
C GLY A 767 -8.08 76.40 -32.72
N PRO A 768 -6.84 76.62 -32.25
CA PRO A 768 -6.16 77.91 -32.37
C PRO A 768 -5.46 78.12 -33.72
N ARG A 769 -5.29 77.06 -34.54
CA ARG A 769 -4.50 77.09 -35.78
C ARG A 769 -5.20 76.32 -36.91
N PRO A 770 -5.01 76.71 -38.18
CA PRO A 770 -5.48 75.93 -39.32
C PRO A 770 -4.67 74.64 -39.45
N LEU A 771 -5.35 73.48 -39.45
CA LEU A 771 -4.72 72.16 -39.56
C LEU A 771 -4.75 71.57 -40.98
N LEU A 772 -5.74 71.95 -41.79
CA LEU A 772 -5.97 71.38 -43.12
C LEU A 772 -6.12 72.51 -44.15
N ALA A 773 -5.44 72.38 -45.29
CA ALA A 773 -5.53 73.35 -46.37
C ALA A 773 -6.97 73.41 -46.92
N HIS A 774 -7.45 74.62 -47.21
CA HIS A 774 -8.79 74.87 -47.77
C HIS A 774 -9.98 74.39 -46.90
N THR A 775 -9.78 74.15 -45.60
CA THR A 775 -10.85 73.82 -44.66
C THR A 775 -11.18 75.03 -43.76
N PRO A 776 -12.46 75.39 -43.57
CA PRO A 776 -12.86 76.44 -42.63
C PRO A 776 -12.37 76.16 -41.21
N HIS A 777 -11.82 77.18 -40.56
CA HIS A 777 -11.25 77.11 -39.22
C HIS A 777 -12.01 78.03 -38.26
N TYR A 778 -12.37 77.49 -37.09
CA TYR A 778 -13.15 78.20 -36.08
C TYR A 778 -12.45 78.16 -34.71
N PRO A 779 -12.50 79.26 -33.93
CA PRO A 779 -11.83 79.35 -32.63
C PRO A 779 -12.55 78.55 -31.54
N ASP A 780 -13.87 78.42 -31.63
CA ASP A 780 -14.71 77.72 -30.67
C ASP A 780 -15.90 77.03 -31.38
N LEU A 781 -16.58 76.15 -30.63
CA LEU A 781 -17.68 75.35 -31.15
C LEU A 781 -18.90 76.21 -31.51
N ALA A 782 -19.07 77.38 -30.89
CA ALA A 782 -20.21 78.26 -31.15
C ALA A 782 -20.14 78.86 -32.55
N ALA A 783 -18.93 79.13 -33.05
CA ALA A 783 -18.69 79.69 -34.37
C ALA A 783 -18.83 78.68 -35.52
N VAL A 784 -18.96 77.38 -35.24
CA VAL A 784 -19.11 76.33 -36.28
C VAL A 784 -20.53 76.36 -36.88
N PRO A 785 -20.68 76.45 -38.22
CA PRO A 785 -21.97 76.37 -38.89
C PRO A 785 -22.67 75.01 -38.72
N GLN A 786 -24.01 75.02 -38.75
CA GLN A 786 -24.84 73.82 -38.60
C GLN A 786 -24.70 72.81 -39.75
N ASP A 787 -24.27 73.25 -40.93
CA ASP A 787 -24.16 72.40 -42.11
C ASP A 787 -22.86 71.58 -42.13
N VAL A 788 -22.03 71.65 -41.09
CA VAL A 788 -20.78 70.88 -40.96
C VAL A 788 -21.06 69.45 -40.50
N THR A 789 -20.74 68.49 -41.36
CA THR A 789 -20.91 67.05 -41.08
C THR A 789 -19.79 66.45 -40.24
N THR A 790 -18.60 67.05 -40.22
CA THR A 790 -17.46 66.56 -39.43
C THR A 790 -16.61 67.71 -38.90
N VAL A 791 -16.43 67.75 -37.58
CA VAL A 791 -15.61 68.74 -36.88
C VAL A 791 -14.35 68.05 -36.36
N VAL A 792 -13.19 68.55 -36.77
CA VAL A 792 -11.89 68.08 -36.28
C VAL A 792 -11.38 69.06 -35.24
N ALA A 793 -11.35 68.64 -33.97
CA ALA A 793 -10.87 69.45 -32.86
C ALA A 793 -9.38 69.21 -32.60
N ASP A 794 -8.58 70.26 -32.74
CA ASP A 794 -7.15 70.27 -32.42
C ASP A 794 -6.94 70.33 -30.90
N LEU A 795 -6.52 69.20 -30.34
CA LEU A 795 -6.06 69.11 -28.95
C LEU A 795 -4.54 68.99 -28.85
N THR A 796 -3.79 69.04 -29.96
CA THR A 796 -2.33 68.85 -30.00
C THR A 796 -1.54 70.00 -29.36
N GLU A 797 -2.22 71.09 -28.98
CA GLU A 797 -1.58 72.21 -28.31
C GLU A 797 -0.97 71.79 -26.96
N PRO A 798 0.30 72.12 -26.70
CA PRO A 798 0.99 71.68 -25.49
C PRO A 798 0.40 72.36 -24.26
N LEU A 799 -0.23 71.55 -23.39
CA LEU A 799 -0.67 71.95 -22.06
C LEU A 799 0.27 71.34 -20.99
N PRO A 800 0.42 71.97 -19.81
CA PRO A 800 1.34 71.51 -18.76
C PRO A 800 0.79 70.28 -18.02
N GLY A 801 0.74 69.15 -18.70
CA GLY A 801 0.42 67.83 -18.15
C GLY A 801 -0.97 67.28 -18.51
N PRO A 802 -1.26 66.04 -18.09
CA PRO A 802 -2.45 65.28 -18.50
C PRO A 802 -3.77 65.88 -18.03
N ARG A 803 -3.78 66.51 -16.84
CA ARG A 803 -5.00 67.02 -16.21
C ARG A 803 -5.63 68.19 -16.99
N PRO A 804 -4.89 69.25 -17.37
CA PRO A 804 -5.40 70.30 -18.24
C PRO A 804 -5.95 69.79 -19.59
N THR A 805 -5.27 68.84 -20.23
CA THR A 805 -5.71 68.25 -21.51
C THR A 805 -7.02 67.47 -21.37
N ALA A 806 -7.14 66.65 -20.32
CA ALA A 806 -8.38 65.94 -20.01
C ALA A 806 -9.54 66.91 -19.73
N HIS A 807 -9.29 67.99 -18.97
CA HIS A 807 -10.31 69.01 -18.71
C HIS A 807 -10.76 69.74 -19.98
N ARG A 808 -9.84 70.04 -20.91
CA ARG A 808 -10.17 70.67 -22.20
C ARG A 808 -11.01 69.73 -23.08
N ALA A 809 -10.63 68.46 -23.17
CA ALA A 809 -11.38 67.46 -23.93
C ALA A 809 -12.78 67.25 -23.33
N LEU A 810 -12.88 67.14 -21.99
CA LEU A 810 -14.14 67.01 -21.28
C LEU A 810 -15.06 68.22 -21.50
N ALA A 811 -14.53 69.44 -21.39
CA ALA A 811 -15.31 70.66 -21.61
C ALA A 811 -15.84 70.73 -23.06
N LEU A 812 -15.03 70.33 -24.05
CA LEU A 812 -15.44 70.27 -25.45
C LEU A 812 -16.54 69.21 -25.66
N LEU A 813 -16.39 68.01 -25.10
CA LEU A 813 -17.39 66.94 -25.22
C LEU A 813 -18.71 67.33 -24.54
N GLN A 814 -18.65 67.97 -23.38
CA GLN A 814 -19.84 68.47 -22.69
C GLN A 814 -20.55 69.56 -23.51
N ALA A 815 -19.79 70.49 -24.09
CA ALA A 815 -20.35 71.52 -24.97
C ALA A 815 -20.94 70.92 -26.25
N TRP A 816 -20.29 69.91 -26.84
CA TRP A 816 -20.77 69.20 -28.03
C TRP A 816 -22.08 68.46 -27.76
N LEU A 817 -22.14 67.67 -26.69
CA LEU A 817 -23.32 66.88 -26.33
C LEU A 817 -24.50 67.74 -25.88
N ALA A 818 -24.25 68.95 -25.38
CA ALA A 818 -25.29 69.89 -25.00
C ALA A 818 -25.87 70.69 -26.18
N ASP A 819 -25.25 70.63 -27.35
CA ASP A 819 -25.61 71.44 -28.52
C ASP A 819 -26.25 70.56 -29.60
N GLU A 820 -27.59 70.56 -29.65
CA GLU A 820 -28.39 69.73 -30.57
C GLU A 820 -28.04 69.93 -32.05
N ARG A 821 -27.39 71.05 -32.40
CA ARG A 821 -26.91 71.33 -33.77
C ARG A 821 -25.98 70.26 -34.31
N PHE A 822 -25.32 69.50 -33.43
CA PHE A 822 -24.32 68.50 -33.79
C PHE A 822 -24.79 67.05 -33.59
N GLY A 823 -26.09 66.82 -33.38
CA GLY A 823 -26.64 65.48 -33.12
C GLY A 823 -26.29 64.42 -34.18
N ASP A 824 -26.22 64.84 -35.45
CA ASP A 824 -25.85 63.98 -36.59
C ASP A 824 -24.41 64.23 -37.10
N ALA A 825 -23.68 65.15 -36.47
CA ALA A 825 -22.32 65.51 -36.87
C ALA A 825 -21.28 64.61 -36.19
N ARG A 826 -20.15 64.38 -36.85
CA ARG A 826 -19.03 63.61 -36.28
C ARG A 826 -17.99 64.53 -35.68
N LEU A 827 -17.72 64.38 -34.38
CA LEU A 827 -16.55 65.00 -33.73
C LEU A 827 -15.33 64.07 -33.86
N VAL A 828 -14.22 64.62 -34.33
CA VAL A 828 -12.92 63.94 -34.41
C VAL A 828 -11.93 64.71 -33.53
N LEU A 829 -11.37 64.07 -32.52
CA LEU A 829 -10.36 64.68 -31.66
C LEU A 829 -8.97 64.37 -32.22
N LEU A 830 -8.25 65.40 -32.64
CA LEU A 830 -6.84 65.28 -33.00
C LEU A 830 -5.99 65.45 -31.74
N VAL A 831 -5.35 64.35 -31.33
CA VAL A 831 -4.44 64.31 -30.18
C VAL A 831 -3.00 64.19 -30.66
N GLY A 832 -2.04 64.53 -29.79
CA GLY A 832 -0.62 64.33 -30.06
C GLY A 832 -0.26 62.86 -30.32
N PRO A 833 1.00 62.57 -30.71
CA PRO A 833 1.44 61.18 -30.88
C PRO A 833 1.14 60.37 -29.61
N ALA A 834 0.83 59.08 -29.78
CA ALA A 834 0.44 58.18 -28.68
C ALA A 834 1.48 58.06 -27.54
N GLU A 835 2.70 58.57 -27.75
CA GLU A 835 3.77 58.59 -26.76
C GLU A 835 3.76 59.85 -25.87
N ASP A 836 2.90 60.84 -26.15
CA ASP A 836 2.77 62.04 -25.31
C ASP A 836 1.87 61.76 -24.08
N PRO A 837 2.44 61.68 -22.87
CA PRO A 837 1.67 61.42 -21.66
C PRO A 837 0.66 62.54 -21.33
N ALA A 838 0.78 63.73 -21.93
CA ALA A 838 -0.19 64.79 -21.74
C ALA A 838 -1.55 64.50 -22.40
N HIS A 839 -1.60 63.63 -23.42
CA HIS A 839 -2.84 63.29 -24.12
C HIS A 839 -3.42 61.93 -23.73
N ALA A 840 -2.68 61.12 -22.97
CA ALA A 840 -3.10 59.79 -22.54
C ALA A 840 -4.54 59.71 -22.00
N PRO A 841 -5.01 60.63 -21.12
CA PRO A 841 -6.38 60.57 -20.62
C PRO A 841 -7.49 60.79 -21.66
N VAL A 842 -7.16 61.28 -22.86
CA VAL A 842 -8.14 61.59 -23.93
C VAL A 842 -8.34 60.41 -24.86
N TRP A 843 -7.28 59.62 -25.13
CA TRP A 843 -7.35 58.49 -26.06
C TRP A 843 -7.45 57.11 -25.37
N GLY A 844 -7.27 57.02 -24.05
CA GLY A 844 -7.56 55.83 -23.24
C GLY A 844 -6.34 55.18 -22.62
#